data_AF-A0A350QSS5-F1
#
_entry.id   AF-A0A350QSS5-F1
#
_cell.length_a   1.000
_cell.length_b   1.000
_cell.length_c   1.000
_cell.angle_alpha   90.00
_cell.angle_beta   90.00
_cell.angle_gamma   90.00
#
_symmetry.space_group_name_H-M   'P 1'
#
loop_
_entity.id
_entity.type
_entity.pdbx_description
1 polymer ?
#
loop_
_entity_poly.entity_id
_entity_poly.type
_entity_poly.pdbx_seq_one_letter_code
_entity_poly.pdbx_strand_id
1 'polypeptide(L)'
;HGFDDEIRTISSRLTDAVHSARTTMTTTLMRSAGTVRNELLNVDHYALGSGIDELAGFARGRLGVVVSAGPSLQKNIDLLGRRGVRDRCMIIAAQTTLRPLLEAGIKPHFVTALDYHHISKRFYEGLTRRDVEGITLIGLPQAHPVIADSWPGAIRWCRAIVLEKILGTAGPDVQPLESATTVAHLSYHFARHLGCDPVAFIGQDLGFTDGLYYARGTAIDDVWSTELNPFNTIAKMEWERIVRHRGMLHRLEDINGRSILTDGQMLTYLRRFETYFTADAQKGLTIIDASEGGVRKASTEVASLRSTLRTHASGEGETIGDIPMPKKVSTRKDAQKVSARLRALLDDVHRLNSVSRDTTSLLRRLAECLDDEARSSRVFKEIETKREAVDALSDAFDFVGQINQLGAFKRYLADRRIDIRSSDDPRDMQRLQIERDLVNVEFLEQAGVDAAEMLEDSIRLLESGDSEPGTVHPLEDRRQPTPVELDPLETRPTERVSAFIPIDPLLGGAGSRRSLRKSIASQNVLQSTLERLGSSRSLDSIILLVPDEFDLLDDLDLTKVGLPVMIERCGDSAFGPEHEVITMARMFTDRSWRGGIAGMTVFDENLSAEHTSRVMSRDGIHGAVICGPDWPLVEVLGQGGVDALIERWREHDGRMEFIFTQAPPGLGACLASADLIERLHPNNRLATFGAMLGYRPERPEHDPIAREGNVQIDAQVRRSQLRGIFDSARCRLRIRRALQPFLQSEIDESLPLSNREIVDQLETMRRGGLPSFTPRHVQIELCTGRLGSGSCSPHRYGTIQRAPMTESRFRRIISELADGNDSLITLGGIGDPLQHPGCLDFIRIARDAGIMGVHLRTELQCSPTLVKELAETGVGVISVELNADSPETYLQAMGHDGYATVMSNMEELIRSRRCVRGTGPGALALPWIVPRIQRCFETYEDIEPFFERWQRVLGTPVIDPQIAIDSPDDEAKSRLADASNPERSMISECFRRMTIHSDGWVPTSELDLNGSRTVGNVDESSIMELWRRVIQDRRRALREDGPGAYQLRTYQP
;
A
#
# COMPACT_ATOMS: atom_id res chain seq x y z
N HIS A 1 43.68 4.36 12.26
CA HIS A 1 42.38 4.01 11.65
C HIS A 1 41.28 3.64 12.65
N GLY A 2 41.55 3.32 13.93
CA GLY A 2 40.46 2.94 14.88
C GLY A 2 39.68 4.09 15.54
N PHE A 3 40.30 5.26 15.76
CA PHE A 3 39.67 6.34 16.55
C PHE A 3 38.55 7.08 15.80
N ASP A 4 38.72 7.31 14.50
CA ASP A 4 37.70 7.98 13.68
C ASP A 4 36.45 7.10 13.48
N ASP A 5 36.62 5.78 13.43
CA ASP A 5 35.49 4.83 13.35
C ASP A 5 34.75 4.73 14.68
N GLU A 6 35.45 4.79 15.82
CA GLU A 6 34.83 4.87 17.14
C GLU A 6 34.04 6.17 17.31
N ILE A 7 34.60 7.32 16.92
CA ILE A 7 33.89 8.61 16.97
C ILE A 7 32.66 8.59 16.05
N ARG A 8 32.77 8.04 14.83
CA ARG A 8 31.65 7.94 13.90
C ARG A 8 30.55 7.03 14.44
N THR A 9 30.93 5.93 15.10
CA THR A 9 30.02 5.00 15.77
C THR A 9 29.32 5.64 16.97
N ILE A 10 30.05 6.39 17.81
CA ILE A 10 29.49 7.10 18.97
C ILE A 10 28.54 8.21 18.49
N SER A 11 28.94 8.99 17.49
CA SER A 11 28.13 10.06 16.92
C SER A 11 26.84 9.53 16.29
N SER A 12 26.93 8.42 15.55
CA SER A 12 25.76 7.70 15.01
C SER A 12 24.83 7.22 16.14
N ARG A 13 25.37 6.54 17.17
CA ARG A 13 24.59 6.07 18.32
C ARG A 13 23.93 7.21 19.12
N LEU A 14 24.62 8.34 19.28
CA LEU A 14 24.08 9.52 19.95
C LEU A 14 22.98 10.16 19.11
N THR A 15 23.17 10.27 17.80
CA THR A 15 22.18 10.79 16.87
C THR A 15 20.92 9.91 16.87
N ASP A 16 21.08 8.59 16.84
CA ASP A 16 19.99 7.61 16.93
C ASP A 16 19.26 7.72 18.28
N ALA A 17 19.99 7.86 19.39
CA ALA A 17 19.40 8.04 20.71
C ALA A 17 18.59 9.34 20.81
N VAL A 18 19.11 10.44 20.27
CA VAL A 18 18.40 11.74 20.20
C VAL A 18 17.18 11.64 19.29
N HIS A 19 17.28 10.98 18.13
CA HIS A 19 16.14 10.75 17.24
C HIS A 19 15.06 9.90 17.90
N SER A 20 15.44 8.80 18.55
CA SER A 20 14.52 7.92 19.26
C SER A 20 13.85 8.64 20.43
N ALA A 21 14.59 9.43 21.21
CA ALA A 21 14.05 10.25 22.28
C ALA A 21 13.07 11.30 21.73
N ARG A 22 13.41 11.98 20.64
CA ARG A 22 12.53 12.97 19.98
C ARG A 22 11.26 12.33 19.45
N THR A 23 11.35 11.21 18.73
CA THR A 23 10.19 10.49 18.18
C THR A 23 9.29 9.97 19.29
N THR A 24 9.88 9.39 20.34
CA THR A 24 9.13 8.92 21.52
C THR A 24 8.43 10.08 22.22
N MET A 25 9.13 11.20 22.42
CA MET A 25 8.58 12.39 23.06
C MET A 25 7.46 13.02 22.24
N THR A 26 7.63 13.23 20.94
CA THR A 26 6.58 13.75 20.05
C THR A 26 5.37 12.82 20.02
N THR A 27 5.59 11.50 19.95
CA THR A 27 4.51 10.50 19.93
C THR A 27 3.73 10.48 21.24
N THR A 28 4.42 10.46 22.38
CA THR A 28 3.80 10.50 23.72
C THR A 28 3.04 11.81 23.95
N LEU A 29 3.63 12.95 23.57
CA LEU A 29 3.01 14.27 23.74
C LEU A 29 1.76 14.42 22.86
N MET A 30 1.84 14.05 21.58
CA MET A 30 0.72 14.19 20.64
C MET A 30 -0.41 13.18 20.88
N ARG A 31 -0.14 12.04 21.53
CA ARG A 31 -1.12 10.94 21.68
C ARG A 31 -1.70 10.79 23.09
N SER A 32 -1.21 11.53 24.08
CA SER A 32 -1.65 11.46 25.48
C SER A 32 -3.17 11.51 25.66
N ALA A 33 -3.84 12.54 25.10
CA ALA A 33 -5.29 12.68 25.15
C ALA A 33 -6.04 11.51 24.47
N GLY A 34 -5.53 11.00 23.34
CA GLY A 34 -6.11 9.85 22.65
C GLY A 34 -6.01 8.56 23.46
N THR A 35 -4.88 8.33 24.13
CA THR A 35 -4.69 7.19 25.05
C THR A 35 -5.66 7.24 26.22
N VAL A 36 -5.80 8.41 26.87
CA VAL A 36 -6.74 8.61 27.98
C VAL A 36 -8.18 8.35 27.52
N ARG A 37 -8.56 8.88 26.35
CA ARG A 37 -9.89 8.65 25.77
C ARG A 37 -10.15 7.17 25.50
N ASN A 38 -9.21 6.45 24.90
CA ASN A 38 -9.34 5.01 24.64
C ASN A 38 -9.51 4.21 25.94
N GLU A 39 -8.70 4.48 26.96
CA GLU A 39 -8.84 3.85 28.27
C GLU A 39 -10.23 4.10 28.87
N LEU A 40 -10.70 5.35 28.88
CA LEU A 40 -12.01 5.73 29.39
C LEU A 40 -13.17 5.06 28.62
N LEU A 41 -13.06 4.94 27.29
CA LEU A 41 -14.08 4.29 26.48
C LEU A 41 -14.06 2.75 26.60
N ASN A 42 -12.97 2.16 27.10
CA ASN A 42 -12.90 0.73 27.43
C ASN A 42 -13.29 0.43 28.90
N VAL A 43 -13.75 1.43 29.67
CA VAL A 43 -13.94 1.28 31.13
C VAL A 43 -14.96 0.20 31.50
N ASP A 44 -16.00 0.02 30.70
CA ASP A 44 -17.02 -1.00 30.91
C ASP A 44 -16.43 -2.40 30.68
N HIS A 45 -15.69 -2.58 29.58
CA HIS A 45 -15.00 -3.83 29.30
C HIS A 45 -13.89 -4.14 30.31
N TYR A 46 -13.14 -3.12 30.76
CA TYR A 46 -12.04 -3.27 31.71
C TYR A 46 -12.54 -3.53 33.13
N ALA A 47 -13.37 -2.63 33.66
CA ALA A 47 -13.80 -2.67 35.06
C ALA A 47 -14.80 -3.78 35.35
N LEU A 48 -15.59 -4.20 34.35
CA LEU A 48 -16.57 -5.29 34.46
C LEU A 48 -16.08 -6.61 33.84
N GLY A 49 -14.86 -6.61 33.29
CA GLY A 49 -14.24 -7.75 32.63
C GLY A 49 -13.39 -8.62 33.55
N SER A 50 -12.64 -9.54 32.94
CA SER A 50 -11.68 -10.41 33.64
C SER A 50 -10.25 -9.95 33.38
N GLY A 51 -9.42 -9.96 34.44
CA GLY A 51 -7.98 -9.76 34.34
C GLY A 51 -7.23 -11.00 33.81
N ILE A 52 -5.90 -10.90 33.77
CA ILE A 52 -4.99 -11.98 33.34
C ILE A 52 -4.40 -12.79 34.51
N ASP A 53 -4.83 -12.51 35.74
CA ASP A 53 -4.24 -12.99 36.99
C ASP A 53 -4.28 -14.52 37.10
N GLU A 54 -5.42 -15.12 36.74
CA GLU A 54 -5.64 -16.58 36.76
C GLU A 54 -4.77 -17.34 35.74
N LEU A 55 -4.16 -16.62 34.78
CA LEU A 55 -3.31 -17.20 33.75
C LEU A 55 -1.83 -17.23 34.16
N ALA A 56 -1.47 -16.59 35.27
CA ALA A 56 -0.09 -16.52 35.74
C ALA A 56 0.49 -17.92 35.98
N GLY A 57 1.55 -18.27 35.24
CA GLY A 57 2.21 -19.57 35.34
C GLY A 57 1.42 -20.77 34.81
N PHE A 58 0.30 -20.56 34.10
CA PHE A 58 -0.56 -21.64 33.59
C PHE A 58 0.18 -22.63 32.66
N ALA A 59 1.12 -22.14 31.87
CA ALA A 59 1.92 -22.91 30.92
C ALA A 59 3.39 -23.03 31.36
N ARG A 60 3.63 -23.12 32.68
CA ARG A 60 4.98 -23.16 33.26
C ARG A 60 5.86 -24.24 32.59
N GLY A 61 7.01 -23.83 32.08
CA GLY A 61 8.01 -24.71 31.45
C GLY A 61 7.57 -25.29 30.10
N ARG A 62 6.45 -24.81 29.53
CA ARG A 62 6.03 -25.17 28.17
C ARG A 62 6.60 -24.19 27.17
N LEU A 63 6.75 -24.65 25.92
CA LEU A 63 7.08 -23.79 24.80
C LEU A 63 5.97 -22.74 24.59
N GLY A 64 6.33 -21.46 24.63
CA GLY A 64 5.50 -20.37 24.11
C GLY A 64 5.95 -20.00 22.70
N VAL A 65 5.03 -19.94 21.73
CA VAL A 65 5.29 -19.49 20.37
C VAL A 65 4.60 -18.16 20.13
N VAL A 66 5.40 -17.09 20.03
CA VAL A 66 4.94 -15.74 19.69
C VAL A 66 4.93 -15.57 18.17
N VAL A 67 3.76 -15.23 17.61
CA VAL A 67 3.54 -15.11 16.16
C VAL A 67 3.38 -13.64 15.76
N SER A 68 4.36 -13.14 15.01
CA SER A 68 4.45 -11.75 14.55
C SER A 68 4.32 -11.63 13.02
N ALA A 69 4.03 -10.42 12.52
CA ALA A 69 3.59 -10.19 11.13
C ALA A 69 4.72 -9.91 10.12
N GLY A 70 5.95 -10.29 10.44
CA GLY A 70 7.09 -10.13 9.54
C GLY A 70 6.99 -11.02 8.29
N PRO A 71 7.59 -10.62 7.15
CA PRO A 71 7.56 -11.39 5.91
C PRO A 71 7.98 -12.86 6.05
N SER A 72 8.86 -13.18 7.00
CA SER A 72 9.32 -14.56 7.24
C SER A 72 8.22 -15.50 7.74
N LEU A 73 7.09 -15.00 8.26
CA LEU A 73 6.00 -15.83 8.81
C LEU A 73 5.54 -16.91 7.83
N GLN A 74 5.41 -16.57 6.55
CA GLN A 74 4.92 -17.51 5.53
C GLN A 74 5.85 -18.70 5.27
N LYS A 75 7.12 -18.64 5.69
CA LYS A 75 8.07 -19.75 5.52
C LYS A 75 7.64 -21.00 6.32
N ASN A 76 7.01 -20.80 7.47
CA ASN A 76 6.79 -21.88 8.43
C ASN A 76 5.46 -21.85 9.20
N ILE A 77 4.54 -20.92 8.89
CA ILE A 77 3.22 -20.83 9.53
C ILE A 77 2.44 -22.16 9.51
N ASP A 78 2.53 -22.91 8.41
CA ASP A 78 1.89 -24.22 8.21
C ASP A 78 2.28 -25.26 9.26
N LEU A 79 3.47 -25.15 9.85
CA LEU A 79 3.94 -26.06 10.89
C LEU A 79 3.09 -25.96 12.17
N LEU A 80 2.50 -24.80 12.45
CA LEU A 80 1.61 -24.61 13.61
C LEU A 80 0.26 -25.31 13.42
N GLY A 81 -0.18 -25.52 12.18
CA GLY A 81 -1.42 -26.23 11.85
C GLY A 81 -1.31 -27.75 11.93
N ARG A 82 -0.10 -28.29 12.14
CA ARG A 82 0.12 -29.73 12.25
C ARG A 82 -0.58 -30.28 13.49
N ARG A 83 -1.17 -31.46 13.32
CA ARG A 83 -1.95 -32.13 14.36
C ARG A 83 -1.18 -32.24 15.69
N GLY A 84 -1.81 -31.79 16.76
CA GLY A 84 -1.29 -31.86 18.12
C GLY A 84 -0.25 -30.80 18.50
N VAL A 85 0.19 -29.93 17.59
CA VAL A 85 1.12 -28.83 17.96
C VAL A 85 0.46 -27.91 18.99
N ARG A 86 -0.77 -27.48 18.72
CA ARG A 86 -1.57 -26.65 19.62
C ARG A 86 -1.76 -27.28 21.01
N ASP A 87 -1.84 -28.60 21.10
CA ASP A 87 -2.04 -29.30 22.38
C ASP A 87 -0.78 -29.32 23.27
N ARG A 88 0.39 -28.94 22.72
CA ARG A 88 1.70 -29.11 23.37
C ARG A 88 2.46 -27.79 23.59
N CYS A 89 2.08 -26.70 22.91
CA CYS A 89 2.70 -25.39 23.08
C CYS A 89 1.67 -24.25 23.12
N MET A 90 2.07 -23.11 23.69
CA MET A 90 1.24 -21.90 23.74
C MET A 90 1.45 -21.02 22.53
N ILE A 91 0.55 -21.08 21.54
CA ILE A 91 0.51 -20.14 20.42
C ILE A 91 -0.12 -18.80 20.82
N ILE A 92 0.66 -17.71 20.78
CA ILE A 92 0.27 -16.34 21.13
C ILE A 92 0.47 -15.45 19.91
N ALA A 93 -0.62 -14.99 19.31
CA ALA A 93 -0.60 -14.19 18.10
C ALA A 93 -0.68 -12.69 18.41
N ALA A 94 0.12 -11.88 17.72
CA ALA A 94 -0.18 -10.46 17.62
C ALA A 94 -1.49 -10.28 16.81
N GLN A 95 -2.31 -9.28 17.12
CA GLN A 95 -3.57 -9.04 16.39
C GLN A 95 -3.44 -8.98 14.86
N THR A 96 -2.29 -8.49 14.37
CA THR A 96 -2.01 -8.39 12.93
C THR A 96 -1.83 -9.76 12.25
N THR A 97 -1.56 -10.84 12.99
CA THR A 97 -1.37 -12.20 12.45
C THR A 97 -2.60 -13.09 12.60
N LEU A 98 -3.67 -12.60 13.23
CA LEU A 98 -4.89 -13.38 13.45
C LEU A 98 -5.49 -13.91 12.14
N ARG A 99 -5.75 -13.02 11.17
CA ARG A 99 -6.32 -13.42 9.86
C ARG A 99 -5.42 -14.41 9.12
N PRO A 100 -4.11 -14.15 8.92
CA PRO A 100 -3.20 -15.12 8.31
C PRO A 100 -3.25 -16.51 8.98
N LEU A 101 -3.32 -16.57 10.31
CA LEU A 101 -3.43 -17.85 11.03
C LEU A 101 -4.77 -18.53 10.76
N LEU A 102 -5.90 -17.81 10.85
CA LEU A 102 -7.23 -18.38 10.61
C LEU A 102 -7.39 -18.87 9.16
N GLU A 103 -6.88 -18.13 8.18
CA GLU A 103 -6.87 -18.51 6.76
C GLU A 103 -6.05 -19.79 6.53
N ALA A 104 -4.96 -19.97 7.28
CA ALA A 104 -4.18 -21.20 7.29
C ALA A 104 -4.79 -22.33 8.15
N GLY A 105 -6.01 -22.14 8.69
CA GLY A 105 -6.70 -23.12 9.53
C GLY A 105 -6.14 -23.25 10.95
N ILE A 106 -5.35 -22.28 11.41
CA ILE A 106 -4.65 -22.27 12.69
C ILE A 106 -5.40 -21.38 13.68
N LYS A 107 -5.79 -21.95 14.81
CA LYS A 107 -6.40 -21.21 15.92
C LYS A 107 -5.36 -20.97 17.03
N PRO A 108 -4.83 -19.74 17.20
CA PRO A 108 -3.98 -19.44 18.35
C PRO A 108 -4.74 -19.64 19.68
N HIS A 109 -4.02 -19.75 20.80
CA HIS A 109 -4.66 -19.74 22.13
C HIS A 109 -5.07 -18.32 22.51
N PHE A 110 -4.16 -17.38 22.23
CA PHE A 110 -4.31 -16.00 22.60
C PHE A 110 -4.01 -15.09 21.42
N VAL A 111 -4.75 -13.99 21.34
CA VAL A 111 -4.44 -12.85 20.47
C VAL A 111 -4.18 -11.66 21.37
N THR A 112 -3.12 -10.90 21.13
CA THR A 112 -2.82 -9.69 21.90
C THR A 112 -3.12 -8.43 21.09
N ALA A 113 -3.64 -7.39 21.75
CA ALA A 113 -4.00 -6.13 21.11
C ALA A 113 -3.57 -4.90 21.91
N LEU A 114 -3.03 -3.91 21.20
CA LEU A 114 -2.46 -2.67 21.74
C LEU A 114 -2.80 -1.44 20.86
N ASP A 115 -3.14 -1.64 19.58
CA ASP A 115 -3.24 -0.54 18.61
C ASP A 115 -4.28 0.52 19.01
N TYR A 116 -3.91 1.78 18.84
CA TYR A 116 -4.67 2.96 19.28
C TYR A 116 -5.58 3.54 18.20
N HIS A 117 -5.57 2.99 16.98
CA HIS A 117 -6.24 3.58 15.81
C HIS A 117 -7.46 2.77 15.39
N HIS A 118 -8.52 3.45 14.91
CA HIS A 118 -9.75 2.78 14.45
C HIS A 118 -9.51 1.73 13.34
N ILE A 119 -8.37 1.81 12.61
CA ILE A 119 -8.05 0.92 11.49
C ILE A 119 -7.96 -0.54 11.93
N SER A 120 -7.72 -0.78 13.23
CA SER A 120 -7.69 -2.11 13.83
C SER A 120 -8.99 -2.89 13.66
N LYS A 121 -10.12 -2.20 13.42
CA LYS A 121 -11.40 -2.83 13.01
C LYS A 121 -11.20 -3.83 11.86
N ARG A 122 -10.34 -3.50 10.88
CA ARG A 122 -10.06 -4.35 9.71
C ARG A 122 -9.50 -5.72 10.08
N PHE A 123 -8.84 -5.88 11.23
CA PHE A 123 -8.33 -7.19 11.66
C PHE A 123 -9.44 -8.14 12.13
N TYR A 124 -10.61 -7.62 12.49
CA TYR A 124 -11.72 -8.37 13.07
C TYR A 124 -12.99 -8.39 12.20
N GLU A 125 -13.04 -7.56 11.15
CA GLU A 125 -14.19 -7.48 10.22
C GLU A 125 -14.63 -8.85 9.66
N GLY A 126 -15.90 -9.19 9.88
CA GLY A 126 -16.49 -10.42 9.35
C GLY A 126 -16.15 -11.70 10.15
N LEU A 127 -15.42 -11.60 11.27
CA LEU A 127 -15.22 -12.74 12.16
C LEU A 127 -16.51 -13.07 12.94
N THR A 128 -16.78 -14.35 13.10
CA THR A 128 -17.90 -14.87 13.88
C THR A 128 -17.42 -15.54 15.18
N ARG A 129 -18.35 -15.81 16.12
CA ARG A 129 -18.05 -16.58 17.33
C ARG A 129 -17.40 -17.94 17.05
N ARG A 130 -17.76 -18.58 15.93
CA ARG A 130 -17.23 -19.90 15.54
C ARG A 130 -15.76 -19.80 15.07
N ASP A 131 -15.43 -18.72 14.38
CA ASP A 131 -14.07 -18.50 13.86
C ASP A 131 -13.07 -18.35 15.01
N VAL A 132 -13.47 -17.61 16.05
CA VAL A 132 -12.63 -17.33 17.23
C VAL A 132 -12.84 -18.29 18.41
N GLU A 133 -13.60 -19.37 18.22
CA GLU A 133 -13.82 -20.36 19.27
C GLU A 133 -12.49 -20.96 19.74
N GLY A 134 -12.26 -20.96 21.05
CA GLY A 134 -11.01 -21.41 21.69
C GLY A 134 -9.88 -20.38 21.67
N ILE A 135 -10.15 -19.14 21.25
CA ILE A 135 -9.21 -18.02 21.22
C ILE A 135 -9.64 -16.96 22.24
N THR A 136 -8.71 -16.49 23.07
CA THR A 136 -8.94 -15.37 24.00
C THR A 136 -8.15 -14.14 23.58
N LEU A 137 -8.82 -13.00 23.49
CA LEU A 137 -8.18 -11.70 23.25
C LEU A 137 -7.61 -11.15 24.56
N ILE A 138 -6.35 -10.74 24.55
CA ILE A 138 -5.65 -10.06 25.64
C ILE A 138 -5.43 -8.60 25.23
N GLY A 139 -6.23 -7.70 25.78
CA GLY A 139 -6.19 -6.27 25.47
C GLY A 139 -5.40 -5.46 26.49
N LEU A 140 -4.66 -4.44 26.03
CA LEU A 140 -4.30 -3.31 26.89
C LEU A 140 -5.45 -2.28 26.85
N PRO A 141 -5.88 -1.71 27.99
CA PRO A 141 -6.98 -0.74 28.03
C PRO A 141 -6.77 0.51 27.15
N GLN A 142 -5.52 0.86 26.84
CA GLN A 142 -5.15 1.95 25.93
C GLN A 142 -5.43 1.67 24.44
N ALA A 143 -5.76 0.42 24.08
CA ALA A 143 -6.11 0.05 22.72
C ALA A 143 -7.43 0.69 22.30
N HIS A 144 -7.64 0.89 20.99
CA HIS A 144 -8.85 1.54 20.50
C HIS A 144 -10.12 0.72 20.83
N PRO A 145 -11.21 1.33 21.34
CA PRO A 145 -12.43 0.61 21.78
C PRO A 145 -13.04 -0.31 20.73
N VAL A 146 -12.98 0.10 19.46
CA VAL A 146 -13.40 -0.71 18.29
C VAL A 146 -12.87 -2.15 18.30
N ILE A 147 -11.72 -2.40 18.94
CA ILE A 147 -11.14 -3.75 19.04
C ILE A 147 -12.04 -4.64 19.92
N ALA A 148 -12.46 -4.14 21.07
CA ALA A 148 -13.37 -4.87 21.96
C ALA A 148 -14.74 -5.03 21.31
N ASP A 149 -15.26 -3.96 20.69
CA ASP A 149 -16.56 -3.96 20.00
C ASP A 149 -16.62 -4.96 18.83
N SER A 150 -15.50 -5.12 18.10
CA SER A 150 -15.43 -5.97 16.92
C SER A 150 -15.07 -7.42 17.24
N TRP A 151 -14.62 -7.72 18.47
CA TRP A 151 -14.19 -9.06 18.83
C TRP A 151 -15.37 -9.94 19.29
N PRO A 152 -15.69 -11.04 18.58
CA PRO A 152 -16.86 -11.84 18.92
C PRO A 152 -16.61 -12.85 20.06
N GLY A 153 -15.37 -13.00 20.54
CA GLY A 153 -14.95 -14.04 21.48
C GLY A 153 -14.74 -13.55 22.92
N ALA A 154 -13.98 -14.33 23.71
CA ALA A 154 -13.60 -13.98 25.08
C ALA A 154 -12.51 -12.91 25.11
N ILE A 155 -12.61 -11.95 26.05
CA ILE A 155 -11.62 -10.88 26.27
C ILE A 155 -11.12 -10.94 27.72
N ARG A 156 -9.81 -10.74 27.90
CA ARG A 156 -9.18 -10.43 29.20
C ARG A 156 -8.32 -9.19 29.06
N TRP A 157 -8.19 -8.45 30.14
CA TRP A 157 -7.48 -7.17 30.14
C TRP A 157 -6.23 -7.19 31.01
N CYS A 158 -5.18 -6.56 30.50
CA CYS A 158 -4.00 -6.20 31.26
C CYS A 158 -4.27 -4.95 32.10
N ARG A 159 -3.39 -4.66 33.08
CA ARG A 159 -3.53 -3.47 33.93
C ARG A 159 -3.56 -2.17 33.12
N ALA A 160 -4.51 -1.30 33.43
CA ALA A 160 -4.61 0.05 32.89
C ALA A 160 -3.61 1.00 33.57
N ILE A 161 -3.14 2.04 32.88
CA ILE A 161 -2.25 3.05 33.50
C ILE A 161 -3.08 4.20 34.07
N VAL A 162 -4.06 4.68 33.30
CA VAL A 162 -4.87 5.85 33.65
C VAL A 162 -6.08 5.42 34.48
N LEU A 163 -6.82 4.39 34.05
CA LEU A 163 -8.00 3.92 34.78
C LEU A 163 -7.67 3.43 36.19
N GLU A 164 -6.50 2.83 36.44
CA GLU A 164 -6.12 2.39 37.78
C GLU A 164 -6.06 3.59 38.75
N LYS A 165 -5.49 4.72 38.32
CA LYS A 165 -5.41 5.94 39.11
C LYS A 165 -6.79 6.57 39.31
N ILE A 166 -7.61 6.60 38.26
CA ILE A 166 -8.95 7.19 38.31
C ILE A 166 -9.88 6.37 39.21
N LEU A 167 -9.93 5.06 38.99
CA LEU A 167 -10.86 4.17 39.67
C LEU A 167 -10.40 3.85 41.09
N GLY A 168 -9.10 3.81 41.36
CA GLY A 168 -8.56 3.43 42.67
C GLY A 168 -9.14 2.08 43.14
N THR A 169 -9.65 2.03 44.37
CA THR A 169 -10.29 0.83 44.94
C THR A 169 -11.66 0.48 44.32
N ALA A 170 -12.18 1.32 43.42
CA ALA A 170 -13.36 1.00 42.62
C ALA A 170 -13.04 0.16 41.38
N GLY A 171 -11.77 0.11 40.95
CA GLY A 171 -11.32 -0.69 39.81
C GLY A 171 -11.03 -2.15 40.15
N PRO A 172 -10.85 -2.99 39.11
CA PRO A 172 -10.43 -4.38 39.28
C PRO A 172 -8.96 -4.46 39.72
N ASP A 173 -8.65 -5.44 40.56
CA ASP A 173 -7.26 -5.78 40.93
C ASP A 173 -6.65 -6.64 39.82
N VAL A 174 -5.78 -6.04 38.99
CA VAL A 174 -5.20 -6.67 37.80
C VAL A 174 -3.67 -6.57 37.85
N GLN A 175 -2.99 -7.70 37.68
CA GLN A 175 -1.53 -7.78 37.61
C GLN A 175 -0.97 -6.93 36.45
N PRO A 176 0.11 -6.15 36.69
CA PRO A 176 0.80 -5.45 35.63
C PRO A 176 1.60 -6.43 34.76
N LEU A 177 1.62 -6.18 33.45
CA LEU A 177 2.70 -6.66 32.59
C LEU A 177 3.76 -5.57 32.45
N GLU A 178 4.96 -5.99 32.07
CA GLU A 178 6.01 -5.05 31.71
C GLU A 178 5.59 -4.21 30.49
N SER A 179 6.02 -2.95 30.47
CA SER A 179 5.60 -1.98 29.46
C SER A 179 5.97 -2.42 28.04
N ALA A 180 4.99 -2.40 27.13
CA ALA A 180 5.13 -2.82 25.74
C ALA A 180 4.95 -1.65 24.77
N THR A 181 5.87 -1.50 23.83
CA THR A 181 5.81 -0.47 22.76
C THR A 181 5.24 -0.97 21.44
N THR A 182 5.11 -2.28 21.27
CA THR A 182 4.47 -2.93 20.12
C THR A 182 3.72 -4.18 20.59
N VAL A 183 2.74 -4.64 19.80
CA VAL A 183 1.91 -5.81 20.09
C VAL A 183 2.79 -7.05 20.31
N ALA A 184 3.90 -7.16 19.59
CA ALA A 184 4.84 -8.28 19.77
C ALA A 184 5.56 -8.27 21.13
N HIS A 185 5.88 -7.09 21.69
CA HIS A 185 6.40 -7.00 23.06
C HIS A 185 5.35 -7.48 24.06
N LEU A 186 4.08 -7.08 23.87
CA LEU A 186 2.97 -7.53 24.71
C LEU A 186 2.82 -9.06 24.64
N SER A 187 2.86 -9.67 23.45
CA SER A 187 2.82 -11.12 23.29
C SER A 187 3.98 -11.83 24.01
N TYR A 188 5.19 -11.28 23.94
CA TYR A 188 6.35 -11.84 24.64
C TYR A 188 6.21 -11.77 26.16
N HIS A 189 5.85 -10.60 26.71
CA HIS A 189 5.64 -10.46 28.14
C HIS A 189 4.48 -11.33 28.63
N PHE A 190 3.42 -11.48 27.83
CA PHE A 190 2.32 -12.38 28.14
C PHE A 190 2.76 -13.85 28.12
N ALA A 191 3.61 -14.27 27.17
CA ALA A 191 4.20 -15.62 27.17
C ALA A 191 4.99 -15.90 28.48
N ARG A 192 5.77 -14.91 28.94
CA ARG A 192 6.48 -15.01 30.22
C ARG A 192 5.55 -15.00 31.42
N HIS A 193 4.45 -14.25 31.38
CA HIS A 193 3.39 -14.28 32.40
C HIS A 193 2.74 -15.65 32.53
N LEU A 194 2.51 -16.34 31.40
CA LEU A 194 2.04 -17.73 31.39
C LEU A 194 3.09 -18.72 31.95
N GLY A 195 4.33 -18.30 32.17
CA GLY A 195 5.44 -19.13 32.64
C GLY A 195 6.14 -19.94 31.54
N CYS A 196 5.93 -19.59 30.26
CA CYS A 196 6.56 -20.30 29.16
C CYS A 196 8.08 -20.17 29.19
N ASP A 197 8.76 -21.31 29.04
CA ASP A 197 10.20 -21.40 28.88
C ASP A 197 10.56 -22.73 28.16
N PRO A 198 11.12 -22.70 26.94
CA PRO A 198 11.53 -21.51 26.19
C PRO A 198 10.36 -20.69 25.61
N VAL A 199 10.65 -19.45 25.23
CA VAL A 199 9.78 -18.65 24.33
C VAL A 199 10.43 -18.57 22.95
N ALA A 200 9.70 -19.00 21.91
CA ALA A 200 10.11 -18.95 20.52
C ALA A 200 9.35 -17.88 19.74
N PHE A 201 10.01 -17.21 18.81
CA PHE A 201 9.42 -16.23 17.90
C PHE A 201 9.32 -16.78 16.48
N ILE A 202 8.22 -16.47 15.79
CA ILE A 202 8.11 -16.63 14.34
C ILE A 202 7.57 -15.34 13.71
N GLY A 203 8.01 -15.01 12.49
CA GLY A 203 7.63 -13.75 11.84
C GLY A 203 8.09 -12.50 12.60
N GLN A 204 9.08 -12.61 13.49
CA GLN A 204 9.61 -11.47 14.26
C GLN A 204 10.80 -10.86 13.53
N ASP A 205 10.55 -10.29 12.35
CA ASP A 205 11.63 -9.97 11.43
C ASP A 205 12.45 -8.75 11.87
N LEU A 206 11.76 -7.67 12.29
CA LEU A 206 12.37 -6.39 12.69
C LEU A 206 13.28 -5.78 11.60
N GLY A 207 13.00 -6.12 10.35
CA GLY A 207 13.66 -5.65 9.14
C GLY A 207 12.90 -6.13 7.91
N PHE A 208 13.31 -5.66 6.75
CA PHE A 208 12.71 -5.97 5.45
C PHE A 208 13.30 -7.27 4.91
N THR A 209 12.91 -8.39 5.52
CA THR A 209 13.42 -9.73 5.18
C THR A 209 13.24 -10.02 3.70
N ASP A 210 14.35 -10.39 3.07
CA ASP A 210 14.40 -10.76 1.65
C ASP A 210 13.78 -9.68 0.74
N GLY A 211 13.92 -8.39 1.10
CA GLY A 211 13.50 -7.25 0.30
C GLY A 211 11.99 -7.00 0.28
N LEU A 212 11.26 -7.52 1.27
CA LEU A 212 9.81 -7.35 1.41
C LEU A 212 9.47 -6.42 2.56
N TYR A 213 8.55 -5.49 2.33
CA TYR A 213 8.00 -4.62 3.36
C TYR A 213 6.86 -5.30 4.11
N TYR A 214 6.01 -6.04 3.39
CA TYR A 214 4.86 -6.75 3.95
C TYR A 214 4.94 -8.26 3.73
N ALA A 215 4.28 -9.02 4.61
CA ALA A 215 3.95 -10.40 4.32
C ALA A 215 2.85 -10.49 3.24
N ARG A 216 2.89 -11.53 2.42
CA ARG A 216 1.83 -11.83 1.42
C ARG A 216 0.49 -12.10 2.12
N GLY A 217 -0.61 -11.74 1.45
CA GLY A 217 -1.98 -11.92 1.96
C GLY A 217 -2.45 -10.75 2.84
N THR A 218 -1.72 -9.64 2.88
CA THR A 218 -2.13 -8.44 3.61
C THR A 218 -2.97 -7.51 2.71
N ALA A 219 -3.73 -6.59 3.32
CA ALA A 219 -4.62 -5.68 2.59
C ALA A 219 -3.89 -4.77 1.57
N ILE A 220 -2.56 -4.63 1.66
CA ILE A 220 -1.77 -3.86 0.69
C ILE A 220 -1.73 -4.52 -0.69
N ASP A 221 -1.80 -5.86 -0.75
CA ASP A 221 -1.82 -6.64 -1.99
C ASP A 221 -2.98 -6.21 -2.88
N ASP A 222 -4.14 -6.00 -2.24
CA ASP A 222 -5.35 -5.52 -2.90
C ASP A 222 -5.20 -4.08 -3.40
N VAL A 223 -4.53 -3.21 -2.64
CA VAL A 223 -4.29 -1.81 -3.02
C VAL A 223 -3.36 -1.72 -4.22
N TRP A 224 -2.31 -2.55 -4.25
CA TRP A 224 -1.36 -2.58 -5.35
C TRP A 224 -1.85 -3.38 -6.55
N SER A 225 -2.84 -4.26 -6.39
CA SER A 225 -3.33 -5.14 -7.45
C SER A 225 -3.64 -4.43 -8.77
N THR A 226 -4.17 -3.21 -8.73
CA THR A 226 -4.49 -2.41 -9.93
C THR A 226 -3.28 -1.81 -10.63
N GLU A 227 -2.12 -1.81 -9.98
CA GLU A 227 -0.87 -1.29 -10.52
C GLU A 227 0.03 -2.42 -11.03
N LEU A 228 -0.26 -3.66 -10.65
CA LEU A 228 0.50 -4.84 -11.04
C LEU A 228 0.31 -5.18 -12.52
N ASN A 229 1.43 -5.39 -13.20
CA ASN A 229 1.52 -5.74 -14.62
C ASN A 229 2.94 -6.28 -14.94
N PRO A 230 3.25 -6.71 -16.18
CA PRO A 230 4.55 -7.30 -16.50
C PRO A 230 5.78 -6.41 -16.22
N PHE A 231 5.62 -5.09 -16.08
CA PHE A 231 6.68 -4.10 -15.82
C PHE A 231 6.62 -3.46 -14.43
N ASN A 232 5.60 -3.81 -13.64
CA ASN A 232 5.43 -3.37 -12.26
C ASN A 232 4.99 -4.56 -11.41
N THR A 233 5.96 -5.37 -11.02
CA THR A 233 5.76 -6.61 -10.27
C THR A 233 5.60 -6.33 -8.78
N ILE A 234 5.05 -7.30 -8.05
CA ILE A 234 4.90 -7.18 -6.60
C ILE A 234 6.26 -7.04 -5.89
N ALA A 235 7.27 -7.80 -6.31
CA ALA A 235 8.62 -7.72 -5.75
C ALA A 235 9.25 -6.33 -5.99
N LYS A 236 8.98 -5.70 -7.14
CA LYS A 236 9.38 -4.31 -7.38
C LYS A 236 8.65 -3.33 -6.47
N MET A 237 7.33 -3.46 -6.31
CA MET A 237 6.55 -2.56 -5.46
C MET A 237 6.95 -2.63 -3.98
N GLU A 238 7.20 -3.84 -3.48
CA GLU A 238 7.76 -4.09 -2.14
C GLU A 238 9.12 -3.41 -1.97
N TRP A 239 10.01 -3.56 -2.96
CA TRP A 239 11.31 -2.91 -2.94
C TRP A 239 11.21 -1.37 -3.00
N GLU A 240 10.40 -0.82 -3.91
CA GLU A 240 10.13 0.61 -4.02
C GLU A 240 9.59 1.18 -2.71
N ARG A 241 8.70 0.44 -2.03
CA ARG A 241 8.18 0.83 -0.71
C ARG A 241 9.30 0.99 0.32
N ILE A 242 10.28 0.10 0.32
CA ILE A 242 11.46 0.19 1.20
C ILE A 242 12.30 1.42 0.83
N VAL A 243 12.76 1.52 -0.41
CA VAL A 243 13.73 2.56 -0.81
C VAL A 243 13.16 3.98 -0.81
N ARG A 244 11.84 4.16 -0.84
CA ARG A 244 11.18 5.46 -0.59
C ARG A 244 11.46 6.04 0.80
N HIS A 245 11.83 5.20 1.77
CA HIS A 245 12.17 5.61 3.14
C HIS A 245 13.68 5.72 3.38
N ARG A 246 14.50 5.74 2.32
CA ARG A 246 15.98 5.65 2.38
C ARG A 246 16.64 6.51 3.46
N GLY A 247 16.16 7.74 3.68
CA GLY A 247 16.71 8.65 4.70
C GLY A 247 16.55 8.16 6.16
N MET A 248 15.77 7.10 6.39
CA MET A 248 15.46 6.52 7.71
C MET A 248 15.83 5.04 7.79
N LEU A 249 16.55 4.50 6.78
CA LEU A 249 16.94 3.09 6.74
C LEU A 249 18.30 2.87 7.38
N HIS A 250 18.39 1.79 8.15
CA HIS A 250 19.60 1.28 8.76
C HIS A 250 19.91 -0.10 8.18
N ARG A 251 21.20 -0.39 7.98
CA ARG A 251 21.67 -1.69 7.50
C ARG A 251 22.18 -2.51 8.67
N LEU A 252 21.68 -3.73 8.81
CA LEU A 252 22.06 -4.71 9.82
C LEU A 252 22.36 -6.07 9.18
N GLU A 253 22.66 -7.06 10.01
CA GLU A 253 22.90 -8.45 9.61
C GLU A 253 21.65 -9.30 9.90
N ASP A 254 21.22 -10.10 8.93
CA ASP A 254 20.13 -11.07 9.09
C ASP A 254 20.59 -12.31 9.87
N ILE A 255 19.65 -13.20 10.22
CA ILE A 255 19.97 -14.45 10.93
C ILE A 255 20.92 -15.40 10.17
N ASN A 256 21.15 -15.18 8.87
CA ASN A 256 22.01 -15.98 8.00
C ASN A 256 23.35 -15.28 7.68
N GLY A 257 23.63 -14.12 8.27
CA GLY A 257 24.85 -13.35 8.02
C GLY A 257 24.80 -12.43 6.80
N ARG A 258 23.64 -12.23 6.18
CA ARG A 258 23.43 -11.39 5.00
C ARG A 258 23.00 -9.98 5.37
N SER A 259 23.04 -9.05 4.41
CA SER A 259 22.61 -7.69 4.66
C SER A 259 21.08 -7.57 4.71
N ILE A 260 20.56 -6.84 5.70
CA ILE A 260 19.13 -6.53 5.81
C ILE A 260 18.91 -5.05 6.14
N LEU A 261 17.92 -4.44 5.49
CA LEU A 261 17.48 -3.09 5.77
C LEU A 261 16.40 -3.10 6.86
N THR A 262 16.44 -2.14 7.78
CA THR A 262 15.41 -1.89 8.79
C THR A 262 15.17 -0.38 8.92
N ASP A 263 14.01 0.05 9.38
CA ASP A 263 13.74 1.47 9.64
C ASP A 263 14.02 1.84 11.12
N GLY A 264 14.03 3.14 11.43
CA GLY A 264 14.28 3.61 12.80
C GLY A 264 13.26 3.13 13.84
N GLN A 265 12.02 2.85 13.44
CA GLN A 265 10.96 2.36 14.32
C GLN A 265 11.22 0.90 14.71
N MET A 266 11.45 0.02 13.73
CA MET A 266 11.81 -1.37 13.95
C MET A 266 13.14 -1.52 14.67
N LEU A 267 14.12 -0.65 14.39
CA LEU A 267 15.38 -0.61 15.14
C LEU A 267 15.13 -0.30 16.63
N THR A 268 14.25 0.65 16.94
CA THR A 268 13.86 0.95 18.33
C THR A 268 13.20 -0.26 18.98
N TYR A 269 12.33 -0.98 18.26
CA TYR A 269 11.72 -2.23 18.76
C TYR A 269 12.76 -3.33 18.99
N LEU A 270 13.70 -3.52 18.08
CA LEU A 270 14.79 -4.47 18.22
C LEU A 270 15.61 -4.21 19.49
N ARG A 271 16.04 -2.96 19.71
CA ARG A 271 16.81 -2.60 20.92
C ARG A 271 16.04 -2.87 22.21
N ARG A 272 14.72 -2.68 22.18
CA ARG A 272 13.86 -2.97 23.33
C ARG A 272 13.75 -4.47 23.60
N PHE A 273 13.52 -5.28 22.57
CA PHE A 273 13.58 -6.75 22.68
C PHE A 273 14.92 -7.25 23.21
N GLU A 274 16.05 -6.75 22.69
CA GLU A 274 17.39 -7.16 23.13
C GLU A 274 17.64 -6.85 24.62
N THR A 275 17.06 -5.77 25.13
CA THR A 275 17.09 -5.45 26.57
C THR A 275 16.36 -6.53 27.37
N TYR A 276 15.15 -6.91 26.93
CA TYR A 276 14.36 -7.95 27.58
C TYR A 276 15.03 -9.33 27.52
N PHE A 277 15.51 -9.72 26.34
CA PHE A 277 16.17 -11.02 26.15
C PHE A 277 17.44 -11.14 26.96
N THR A 278 18.21 -10.06 27.07
CA THR A 278 19.42 -10.04 27.91
C THR A 278 19.07 -10.19 29.39
N ALA A 279 18.04 -9.49 29.88
CA ALA A 279 17.58 -9.63 31.25
C ALA A 279 17.07 -11.04 31.57
N ASP A 280 16.40 -11.69 30.62
CA ASP A 280 15.91 -13.07 30.76
C ASP A 280 17.03 -14.11 30.67
N ALA A 281 17.97 -13.95 29.74
CA ALA A 281 19.14 -14.81 29.63
C ALA A 281 20.00 -14.76 30.91
N GLN A 282 20.12 -13.60 31.55
CA GLN A 282 20.77 -13.45 32.86
C GLN A 282 20.04 -14.19 33.98
N LYS A 283 18.73 -14.43 33.84
CA LYS A 283 17.93 -15.27 34.75
C LYS A 283 17.97 -16.75 34.38
N GLY A 284 18.68 -17.12 33.31
CA GLY A 284 18.76 -18.50 32.80
C GLY A 284 17.55 -18.94 31.98
N LEU A 285 16.71 -18.00 31.53
CA LEU A 285 15.55 -18.31 30.67
C LEU A 285 15.97 -18.35 29.20
N THR A 286 15.32 -19.21 28.42
CA THR A 286 15.68 -19.44 27.02
C THR A 286 14.77 -18.65 26.08
N ILE A 287 15.37 -18.03 25.05
CA ILE A 287 14.68 -17.34 23.96
C ILE A 287 15.17 -17.93 22.64
N ILE A 288 14.24 -18.34 21.78
CA ILE A 288 14.54 -18.94 20.48
C ILE A 288 14.01 -18.03 19.36
N ASP A 289 14.87 -17.64 18.44
CA ASP A 289 14.45 -17.02 17.19
C ASP A 289 14.21 -18.10 16.14
N ALA A 290 12.94 -18.44 15.93
CA ALA A 290 12.47 -19.40 14.95
C ALA A 290 11.83 -18.75 13.73
N SER A 291 12.13 -17.46 13.50
CA SER A 291 11.55 -16.69 12.41
C SER A 291 12.00 -17.19 11.03
N GLU A 292 13.20 -17.78 10.92
CA GLU A 292 13.79 -18.21 9.62
C GLU A 292 13.91 -17.03 8.62
N GLY A 293 14.00 -15.82 9.17
CA GLY A 293 14.25 -14.55 8.52
C GLY A 293 14.40 -13.42 9.54
N GLY A 294 14.60 -12.21 9.07
CA GLY A 294 14.75 -11.03 9.92
C GLY A 294 16.16 -10.76 10.42
N VAL A 295 16.26 -9.67 11.17
CA VAL A 295 17.50 -9.21 11.82
C VAL A 295 17.92 -10.22 12.88
N ARG A 296 19.23 -10.47 12.97
CA ARG A 296 19.82 -11.25 14.05
C ARG A 296 19.65 -10.52 15.39
N LYS A 297 18.92 -11.14 16.32
CA LYS A 297 18.62 -10.56 17.65
C LYS A 297 19.70 -10.98 18.65
N ALA A 298 20.18 -10.05 19.47
CA ALA A 298 21.08 -10.40 20.56
C ALA A 298 20.36 -11.25 21.63
N SER A 299 21.11 -12.13 22.30
CA SER A 299 20.62 -12.97 23.41
C SER A 299 19.50 -13.96 23.02
N THR A 300 19.49 -14.44 21.79
CA THR A 300 18.57 -15.48 21.30
C THR A 300 19.30 -16.65 20.63
N GLU A 301 18.75 -17.87 20.75
CA GLU A 301 19.19 -19.04 19.99
C GLU A 301 18.47 -19.10 18.63
N VAL A 302 19.21 -19.18 17.52
CA VAL A 302 18.62 -19.32 16.19
C VAL A 302 18.35 -20.79 15.88
N ALA A 303 17.10 -21.13 15.58
CA ALA A 303 16.69 -22.50 15.22
C ALA A 303 15.52 -22.49 14.22
N SER A 304 15.29 -23.58 13.48
CA SER A 304 14.08 -23.70 12.65
C SER A 304 12.85 -23.97 13.52
N LEU A 305 11.66 -23.48 13.13
CA LEU A 305 10.43 -23.79 13.87
C LEU A 305 10.19 -25.31 13.92
N ARG A 306 10.53 -26.03 12.85
CA ARG A 306 10.49 -27.50 12.80
C ARG A 306 11.35 -28.12 13.90
N SER A 307 12.59 -27.66 14.07
CA SER A 307 13.49 -28.16 15.11
C SER A 307 12.99 -27.80 16.50
N THR A 308 12.56 -26.55 16.72
CA THR A 308 12.03 -26.06 17.99
C THR A 308 10.81 -26.86 18.45
N LEU A 309 9.84 -27.10 17.56
CA LEU A 309 8.67 -27.92 17.86
C LEU A 309 9.06 -29.37 18.18
N ARG A 310 10.04 -29.93 17.46
CA ARG A 310 10.52 -31.29 17.73
C ARG A 310 11.19 -31.39 19.11
N THR A 311 11.99 -30.40 19.49
CA THR A 311 12.73 -30.42 20.75
C THR A 311 11.83 -30.12 21.94
N HIS A 312 10.98 -29.09 21.85
CA HIS A 312 10.23 -28.55 23.00
C HIS A 312 8.73 -28.86 22.99
N ALA A 313 8.24 -29.54 21.93
CA ALA A 313 6.85 -29.98 21.80
C ALA A 313 6.75 -31.39 21.19
N SER A 314 7.66 -32.30 21.55
CA SER A 314 7.66 -33.72 21.13
C SER A 314 6.63 -34.60 21.86
N GLY A 315 6.26 -35.72 21.23
CA GLY A 315 5.05 -36.51 21.46
C GLY A 315 4.97 -37.41 22.69
N GLU A 316 5.64 -37.10 23.79
CA GLU A 316 5.54 -37.87 25.05
C GLU A 316 5.14 -37.01 26.28
N GLY A 317 4.89 -35.72 26.11
CA GLY A 317 4.46 -34.81 27.20
C GLY A 317 2.94 -34.74 27.42
N GLU A 318 2.53 -34.41 28.65
CA GLU A 318 1.12 -34.09 28.97
C GLU A 318 0.58 -32.97 28.06
N THR A 319 -0.68 -33.02 27.66
CA THR A 319 -1.30 -31.91 26.93
C THR A 319 -1.42 -30.68 27.82
N ILE A 320 -1.45 -29.50 27.23
CA ILE A 320 -1.86 -28.29 27.94
C ILE A 320 -3.34 -28.48 28.30
N GLY A 321 -3.69 -28.27 29.58
CA GLY A 321 -5.07 -28.32 30.04
C GLY A 321 -5.94 -27.22 29.45
N ASP A 322 -7.24 -27.27 29.76
CA ASP A 322 -8.19 -26.28 29.28
C ASP A 322 -7.89 -24.88 29.85
N ILE A 323 -7.84 -23.88 28.97
CA ILE A 323 -7.60 -22.49 29.35
C ILE A 323 -8.78 -21.98 30.18
N PRO A 324 -8.55 -21.43 31.39
CA PRO A 324 -9.61 -20.86 32.21
C PRO A 324 -10.39 -19.79 31.46
N MET A 325 -11.68 -20.03 31.20
CA MET A 325 -12.56 -19.04 30.59
C MET A 325 -12.78 -17.86 31.54
N PRO A 326 -12.85 -16.61 31.02
CA PRO A 326 -13.12 -15.44 31.85
C PRO A 326 -14.43 -15.62 32.61
N LYS A 327 -14.39 -15.41 33.93
CA LYS A 327 -15.57 -15.46 34.78
C LYS A 327 -16.41 -14.22 34.49
N LYS A 328 -17.71 -14.38 34.21
CA LYS A 328 -18.65 -13.25 34.24
C LYS A 328 -18.83 -12.80 35.69
N VAL A 329 -17.98 -11.89 36.15
CA VAL A 329 -18.11 -11.28 37.47
C VAL A 329 -18.34 -9.79 37.26
N SER A 330 -19.54 -9.46 36.84
CA SER A 330 -20.03 -8.09 36.96
C SER A 330 -21.45 -8.16 37.49
N THR A 331 -21.63 -7.61 38.67
CA THR A 331 -22.94 -7.31 39.19
C THR A 331 -23.30 -5.88 38.81
N ARG A 332 -24.60 -5.58 38.62
CA ARG A 332 -25.10 -4.19 38.45
C ARG A 332 -24.53 -3.22 39.50
N LYS A 333 -24.17 -3.75 40.68
CA LYS A 333 -23.54 -3.04 41.80
C LYS A 333 -22.10 -2.59 41.49
N ASP A 334 -21.33 -3.37 40.73
CA ASP A 334 -19.95 -3.02 40.35
C ASP A 334 -19.95 -1.87 39.33
N ALA A 335 -20.82 -1.94 38.31
CA ALA A 335 -21.02 -0.85 37.36
C ALA A 335 -21.48 0.45 38.04
N GLN A 336 -22.40 0.37 39.01
CA GLN A 336 -22.82 1.52 39.81
C GLN A 336 -21.67 2.12 40.64
N LYS A 337 -20.80 1.28 41.23
CA LYS A 337 -19.63 1.73 41.99
C LYS A 337 -18.64 2.50 41.10
N VAL A 338 -18.36 1.97 39.91
CA VAL A 338 -17.48 2.61 38.92
C VAL A 338 -18.09 3.91 38.42
N SER A 339 -19.36 3.92 38.01
CA SER A 339 -20.08 5.13 37.58
C SER A 339 -20.09 6.21 38.66
N ALA A 340 -20.33 5.84 39.93
CA ALA A 340 -20.29 6.78 41.04
C ALA A 340 -18.91 7.44 41.23
N ARG A 341 -17.81 6.67 41.07
CA ARG A 341 -16.46 7.22 41.13
C ARG A 341 -16.18 8.17 39.96
N LEU A 342 -16.56 7.81 38.74
CA LEU A 342 -16.39 8.67 37.57
C LEU A 342 -17.20 9.97 37.70
N ARG A 343 -18.42 9.93 38.26
CA ARG A 343 -19.20 11.12 38.57
C ARG A 343 -18.53 12.04 39.58
N ALA A 344 -17.99 11.49 40.66
CA ALA A 344 -17.27 12.28 41.65
C ALA A 344 -16.06 13.00 41.02
N LEU A 345 -15.31 12.31 40.15
CA LEU A 345 -14.22 12.92 39.42
C LEU A 345 -14.70 14.00 38.42
N LEU A 346 -15.82 13.76 37.72
CA LEU A 346 -16.44 14.74 36.82
C LEU A 346 -16.83 16.03 37.55
N ASP A 347 -17.44 15.90 38.74
CA ASP A 347 -17.79 17.06 39.57
C ASP A 347 -16.54 17.85 39.99
N ASP A 348 -15.45 17.17 40.34
CA ASP A 348 -14.17 17.82 40.68
C ASP A 348 -13.51 18.48 39.46
N VAL A 349 -13.60 17.88 38.27
CA VAL A 349 -13.14 18.49 37.01
C VAL A 349 -13.95 19.75 36.68
N HIS A 350 -15.27 19.74 36.87
CA HIS A 350 -16.10 20.94 36.70
C HIS A 350 -15.72 22.06 37.67
N ARG A 351 -15.43 21.72 38.94
CA ARG A 351 -14.91 22.68 39.92
C ARG A 351 -13.56 23.23 39.50
N LEU A 352 -12.65 22.38 39.03
CA LEU A 352 -11.34 22.78 38.54
C LEU A 352 -11.45 23.77 37.38
N ASN A 353 -12.31 23.51 36.39
CA ASN A 353 -12.56 24.43 35.28
C ASN A 353 -13.12 25.78 35.75
N SER A 354 -14.00 25.80 36.76
CA SER A 354 -14.47 27.05 37.36
C SER A 354 -13.35 27.83 38.02
N VAL A 355 -12.44 27.15 38.74
CA VAL A 355 -11.26 27.78 39.37
C VAL A 355 -10.29 28.29 38.30
N SER A 356 -10.08 27.57 37.21
CA SER A 356 -9.24 28.01 36.08
C SER A 356 -9.79 29.27 35.42
N ARG A 357 -11.09 29.35 35.14
CA ARG A 357 -11.74 30.56 34.57
C ARG A 357 -11.57 31.78 35.46
N ASP A 358 -11.82 31.60 36.76
CA ASP A 358 -11.63 32.67 37.74
C ASP A 358 -10.17 33.12 37.77
N THR A 359 -9.23 32.18 37.72
CA THR A 359 -7.78 32.45 37.71
C THR A 359 -7.35 33.20 36.45
N THR A 360 -7.86 32.83 35.26
CA THR A 360 -7.62 33.56 34.01
C THR A 360 -8.09 35.02 34.12
N SER A 361 -9.28 35.25 34.68
CA SER A 361 -9.79 36.60 34.93
C SER A 361 -8.90 37.40 35.89
N LEU A 362 -8.41 36.77 36.97
CA LEU A 362 -7.48 37.38 37.91
C LEU A 362 -6.11 37.67 37.29
N LEU A 363 -5.57 36.79 36.45
CA LEU A 363 -4.30 37.00 35.74
C LEU A 363 -4.40 38.15 34.73
N ARG A 364 -5.51 38.28 34.01
CA ARG A 364 -5.77 39.44 33.12
C ARG A 364 -5.84 40.75 33.92
N ARG A 365 -6.57 40.76 35.04
CA ARG A 365 -6.62 41.91 35.96
C ARG A 365 -5.24 42.24 36.52
N LEU A 366 -4.44 41.23 36.87
CA LEU A 366 -3.07 41.41 37.36
C LEU A 366 -2.19 42.08 36.30
N ALA A 367 -2.28 41.65 35.03
CA ALA A 367 -1.56 42.25 33.91
C ALA A 367 -1.90 43.74 33.70
N GLU A 368 -3.18 44.11 33.87
CA GLU A 368 -3.67 45.49 33.72
C GLU A 368 -3.27 46.41 34.89
N CYS A 369 -3.05 45.87 36.08
CA CYS A 369 -2.72 46.65 37.28
C CYS A 369 -1.29 46.46 37.79
N LEU A 370 -0.37 45.99 36.95
CA LEU A 370 1.06 45.82 37.29
C LEU A 370 1.72 47.11 37.82
N ASP A 371 1.24 48.27 37.37
CA ASP A 371 1.78 49.59 37.76
C ASP A 371 1.23 50.12 39.11
N ASP A 372 0.28 49.43 39.75
CA ASP A 372 -0.32 49.81 41.05
C ASP A 372 -0.07 48.72 42.11
N GLU A 373 0.94 48.92 42.97
CA GLU A 373 1.37 47.97 44.02
C GLU A 373 0.25 47.56 44.98
N ALA A 374 -0.66 48.49 45.32
CA ALA A 374 -1.73 48.20 46.27
C ALA A 374 -2.83 47.35 45.64
N ARG A 375 -3.11 47.54 44.33
CA ARG A 375 -4.06 46.71 43.58
C ARG A 375 -3.46 45.36 43.21
N SER A 376 -2.22 45.30 42.73
CA SER A 376 -1.55 44.06 42.34
C SER A 376 -1.39 43.10 43.53
N SER A 377 -1.03 43.61 44.72
CA SER A 377 -0.93 42.80 45.95
C SER A 377 -2.27 42.17 46.38
N ARG A 378 -3.40 42.86 46.15
CA ARG A 378 -4.74 42.30 46.44
C ARG A 378 -5.10 41.20 45.47
N VAL A 379 -4.89 41.42 44.17
CA VAL A 379 -5.15 40.42 43.13
C VAL A 379 -4.26 39.18 43.32
N PHE A 380 -3.00 39.37 43.73
CA PHE A 380 -2.10 38.25 44.03
C PHE A 380 -2.61 37.38 45.19
N LYS A 381 -3.17 37.99 46.24
CA LYS A 381 -3.78 37.25 47.36
C LYS A 381 -5.04 36.47 46.93
N GLU A 382 -5.83 37.04 46.03
CA GLU A 382 -6.98 36.33 45.40
C GLU A 382 -6.50 35.12 44.58
N ILE A 383 -5.39 35.24 43.84
CA ILE A 383 -4.77 34.14 43.08
C ILE A 383 -4.25 33.04 44.02
N GLU A 384 -3.58 33.39 45.12
CA GLU A 384 -3.11 32.37 46.10
C GLU A 384 -4.28 31.60 46.72
N THR A 385 -5.42 32.25 46.97
CA THR A 385 -6.63 31.52 47.43
C THR A 385 -7.15 30.54 46.36
N LYS A 386 -7.06 30.89 45.07
CA LYS A 386 -7.40 29.96 43.98
C LYS A 386 -6.41 28.80 43.89
N ARG A 387 -5.14 29.04 44.17
CA ARG A 387 -4.10 28.00 44.22
C ARG A 387 -4.41 26.96 45.30
N GLU A 388 -4.74 27.40 46.52
CA GLU A 388 -5.17 26.50 47.60
C GLU A 388 -6.41 25.68 47.21
N ALA A 389 -7.33 26.25 46.42
CA ALA A 389 -8.50 25.53 45.91
C ALA A 389 -8.14 24.47 44.85
N VAL A 390 -7.11 24.71 44.01
CA VAL A 390 -6.57 23.70 43.08
C VAL A 390 -5.88 22.57 43.83
N ASP A 391 -5.12 22.88 44.89
CA ASP A 391 -4.44 21.88 45.71
C ASP A 391 -5.43 20.90 46.38
N ALA A 392 -6.64 21.38 46.72
CA ALA A 392 -7.73 20.55 47.23
C ALA A 392 -8.39 19.64 46.17
N LEU A 393 -8.11 19.86 44.88
CA LEU A 393 -8.64 19.12 43.72
C LEU A 393 -7.53 18.28 43.04
N SER A 394 -6.57 17.77 43.82
CA SER A 394 -5.37 17.10 43.30
C SER A 394 -5.68 15.97 42.31
N ASP A 395 -6.68 15.14 42.57
CA ASP A 395 -7.07 14.03 41.69
C ASP A 395 -7.53 14.52 40.30
N ALA A 396 -8.37 15.57 40.27
CA ALA A 396 -8.86 16.16 39.04
C ALA A 396 -7.74 16.90 38.30
N PHE A 397 -6.87 17.61 39.02
CA PHE A 397 -5.71 18.28 38.46
C PHE A 397 -4.73 17.31 37.81
N ASP A 398 -4.41 16.20 38.48
CA ASP A 398 -3.53 15.14 37.97
C ASP A 398 -4.14 14.45 36.74
N PHE A 399 -5.45 14.19 36.75
CA PHE A 399 -6.16 13.60 35.61
C PHE A 399 -6.16 14.54 34.39
N VAL A 400 -6.56 15.80 34.56
CA VAL A 400 -6.53 16.81 33.48
C VAL A 400 -5.10 17.05 33.00
N GLY A 401 -4.11 16.97 33.90
CA GLY A 401 -2.69 17.04 33.56
C GLY A 401 -2.22 15.92 32.62
N GLN A 402 -2.78 14.72 32.72
CA GLN A 402 -2.48 13.61 31.78
C GLN A 402 -3.02 13.87 30.37
N ILE A 403 -4.07 14.68 30.23
CA ILE A 403 -4.61 15.12 28.95
C ILE A 403 -3.82 16.34 28.42
N ASN A 404 -3.41 17.25 29.31
CA ASN A 404 -2.72 18.50 28.98
C ASN A 404 -1.18 18.39 28.86
N GLN A 405 -0.64 17.27 28.35
CA GLN A 405 0.82 17.08 28.23
C GLN A 405 1.46 18.08 27.24
N LEU A 406 0.74 18.45 26.17
CA LEU A 406 1.21 19.45 25.20
C LEU A 406 1.27 20.86 25.82
N GLY A 407 0.28 21.25 26.62
CA GLY A 407 0.29 22.53 27.33
C GLY A 407 1.44 22.60 28.33
N ALA A 408 1.70 21.51 29.07
CA ALA A 408 2.85 21.40 29.97
C ALA A 408 4.19 21.54 29.22
N PHE A 409 4.31 20.96 28.02
CA PHE A 409 5.50 21.13 27.19
C PHE A 409 5.67 22.57 26.66
N LYS A 410 4.58 23.21 26.22
CA LYS A 410 4.60 24.62 25.80
C LYS A 410 5.00 25.55 26.95
N ARG A 411 4.52 25.28 28.17
CA ARG A 411 4.95 25.96 29.39
C ARG A 411 6.46 25.86 29.58
N TYR A 412 7.00 24.65 29.51
CA TYR A 412 8.44 24.41 29.65
C TYR A 412 9.26 25.18 28.61
N LEU A 413 8.81 25.21 27.34
CA LEU A 413 9.48 26.01 26.29
C LEU A 413 9.38 27.52 26.54
N ALA A 414 8.24 27.99 27.07
CA ALA A 414 8.06 29.39 27.44
C ALA A 414 8.97 29.78 28.62
N ASP A 415 9.08 28.94 29.66
CA ASP A 415 10.00 29.14 30.79
C ASP A 415 11.45 29.25 30.30
N ARG A 416 11.88 28.36 29.39
CA ARG A 416 13.22 28.43 28.78
C ARG A 416 13.44 29.70 27.97
N ARG A 417 12.43 30.21 27.26
CA ARG A 417 12.51 31.48 26.51
C ARG A 417 12.64 32.67 27.45
N ILE A 418 11.95 32.65 28.59
CA ILE A 418 12.05 33.67 29.63
C ILE A 418 13.45 33.64 30.26
N ASP A 419 13.99 32.45 30.57
CA ASP A 419 15.36 32.31 31.11
C ASP A 419 16.46 32.81 30.15
N ILE A 420 16.27 32.60 28.83
CA ILE A 420 17.22 33.05 27.80
C ILE A 420 17.12 34.56 27.54
N ARG A 421 15.92 35.15 27.65
CA ARG A 421 15.72 36.60 27.60
C ARG A 421 16.14 37.21 28.94
N SER A 422 17.44 37.39 29.15
CA SER A 422 17.95 38.18 30.28
C SER A 422 17.49 39.64 30.16
N SER A 423 16.48 40.04 30.93
CA SER A 423 16.10 41.45 31.13
C SER A 423 16.45 41.86 32.55
N ASP A 424 17.14 42.99 32.70
CA ASP A 424 17.50 43.57 34.00
C ASP A 424 16.31 44.30 34.67
N ASP A 425 15.16 44.42 33.98
CA ASP A 425 13.93 44.99 34.53
C ASP A 425 13.02 43.90 35.14
N PRO A 426 12.85 43.87 36.47
CA PRO A 426 11.98 42.91 37.15
C PRO A 426 10.52 42.95 36.66
N ARG A 427 10.06 44.09 36.12
CA ARG A 427 8.67 44.27 35.68
C ARG A 427 8.39 43.63 34.33
N ASP A 428 9.35 43.66 33.42
CA ASP A 428 9.24 42.97 32.13
C ASP A 428 9.27 41.44 32.32
N MET A 429 10.09 40.96 33.26
CA MET A 429 10.09 39.55 33.65
C MET A 429 8.73 39.13 34.24
N GLN A 430 8.13 39.98 35.06
CA GLN A 430 6.82 39.71 35.66
C GLN A 430 5.69 39.69 34.61
N ARG A 431 5.74 40.57 33.61
CA ARG A 431 4.77 40.59 32.49
C ARG A 431 4.86 39.30 31.65
N LEU A 432 6.07 38.87 31.29
CA LEU A 432 6.29 37.62 30.54
C LEU A 432 5.81 36.37 31.31
N GLN A 433 5.99 36.36 32.64
CA GLN A 433 5.49 35.29 33.50
C GLN A 433 3.96 35.23 33.54
N ILE A 434 3.29 36.40 33.60
CA ILE A 434 1.82 36.48 33.57
C ILE A 434 1.27 36.02 32.22
N GLU A 435 1.87 36.45 31.10
CA GLU A 435 1.47 36.00 29.76
C GLU A 435 1.61 34.48 29.61
N ARG A 436 2.72 33.91 30.09
CA ARG A 436 2.93 32.47 30.16
C ARG A 436 1.85 31.78 30.99
N ASP A 437 1.57 32.26 32.20
CA ASP A 437 0.59 31.64 33.09
C ASP A 437 -0.83 31.69 32.54
N LEU A 438 -1.19 32.80 31.89
CA LEU A 438 -2.48 32.95 31.23
C LEU A 438 -2.69 31.88 30.15
N VAL A 439 -1.70 31.72 29.26
CA VAL A 439 -1.73 30.66 28.24
C VAL A 439 -1.83 29.27 28.88
N ASN A 440 -1.09 29.01 29.96
CA ASN A 440 -1.11 27.71 30.64
C ASN A 440 -2.46 27.39 31.27
N VAL A 441 -3.09 28.36 31.95
CA VAL A 441 -4.39 28.17 32.60
C VAL A 441 -5.49 28.00 31.56
N GLU A 442 -5.43 28.72 30.43
CA GLU A 442 -6.36 28.53 29.30
C GLU A 442 -6.25 27.12 28.68
N PHE A 443 -5.02 26.61 28.49
CA PHE A 443 -4.83 25.22 28.03
C PHE A 443 -5.34 24.19 29.06
N LEU A 444 -5.16 24.46 30.36
CA LEU A 444 -5.66 23.58 31.42
C LEU A 444 -7.19 23.57 31.45
N GLU A 445 -7.84 24.73 31.28
CA GLU A 445 -9.29 24.83 31.18
C GLU A 445 -9.82 24.03 29.98
N GLN A 446 -9.22 24.20 28.80
CA GLN A 446 -9.64 23.46 27.61
C GLN A 446 -9.47 21.95 27.80
N ALA A 447 -8.33 21.51 28.34
CA ALA A 447 -8.10 20.09 28.65
C ALA A 447 -9.12 19.55 29.67
N GLY A 448 -9.57 20.38 30.62
CA GLY A 448 -10.60 20.01 31.56
C GLY A 448 -12.00 19.92 30.94
N VAL A 449 -12.30 20.72 29.90
CA VAL A 449 -13.53 20.56 29.10
C VAL A 449 -13.50 19.23 28.36
N ASP A 450 -12.39 18.92 27.70
CA ASP A 450 -12.22 17.65 26.98
C ASP A 450 -12.30 16.45 27.96
N ALA A 451 -11.70 16.58 29.14
CA ALA A 451 -11.75 15.57 30.20
C ALA A 451 -13.19 15.30 30.69
N ALA A 452 -13.98 16.35 30.87
CA ALA A 452 -15.38 16.25 31.26
C ALA A 452 -16.21 15.51 30.20
N GLU A 453 -16.04 15.86 28.91
CA GLU A 453 -16.69 15.16 27.79
C GLU A 453 -16.36 13.65 27.81
N MET A 454 -15.08 13.30 27.97
CA MET A 454 -14.63 11.89 28.03
C MET A 454 -15.25 11.13 29.21
N LEU A 455 -15.32 11.74 30.40
CA LEU A 455 -15.94 11.11 31.57
C LEU A 455 -17.44 10.92 31.39
N GLU A 456 -18.14 11.89 30.80
CA GLU A 456 -19.57 11.78 30.50
C GLU A 456 -19.85 10.64 29.52
N ASP A 457 -19.04 10.49 28.47
CA ASP A 457 -19.14 9.36 27.53
C ASP A 457 -19.01 8.02 28.27
N SER A 458 -18.00 7.87 29.11
CA SER A 458 -17.78 6.66 29.92
C SER A 458 -18.93 6.37 30.89
N ILE A 459 -19.48 7.39 31.55
CA ILE A 459 -20.62 7.23 32.45
C ILE A 459 -21.85 6.77 31.65
N ARG A 460 -22.12 7.36 30.48
CA ARG A 460 -23.22 6.93 29.60
C ARG A 460 -23.08 5.47 29.21
N LEU A 461 -21.87 5.03 28.84
CA LEU A 461 -21.60 3.62 28.48
C LEU A 461 -21.95 2.67 29.63
N LEU A 462 -21.47 2.95 30.86
CA LEU A 462 -21.74 2.13 32.05
C LEU A 462 -23.22 2.07 32.44
N GLU A 463 -24.00 3.10 32.14
CA GLU A 463 -25.40 3.22 32.55
C GLU A 463 -26.40 2.73 31.52
N SER A 464 -26.01 2.73 30.25
CA SER A 464 -26.82 2.22 29.14
C SER A 464 -26.96 0.69 29.11
N GLY A 465 -26.33 -0.03 30.04
CA GLY A 465 -26.16 -1.48 30.11
C GLY A 465 -27.40 -2.39 30.21
N ASP A 466 -28.59 -1.96 29.76
CA ASP A 466 -29.79 -2.79 29.60
C ASP A 466 -30.03 -3.24 28.13
N SER A 467 -29.13 -2.91 27.18
CA SER A 467 -29.20 -3.42 25.79
C SER A 467 -28.28 -4.62 25.57
N GLU A 468 -28.79 -5.64 24.85
CA GLU A 468 -28.04 -6.85 24.49
C GLU A 468 -26.66 -6.53 23.88
N PRO A 469 -25.62 -7.36 24.14
CA PRO A 469 -24.31 -7.19 23.53
C PRO A 469 -24.43 -7.34 22.00
N GLY A 470 -24.45 -6.21 21.27
CA GLY A 470 -24.57 -6.19 19.82
C GLY A 470 -25.16 -4.90 19.19
N THR A 471 -25.76 -3.98 19.96
CA THR A 471 -26.24 -2.70 19.41
C THR A 471 -25.12 -1.66 19.35
N VAL A 472 -24.48 -1.58 18.20
CA VAL A 472 -23.53 -0.53 17.82
C VAL A 472 -24.26 0.81 17.74
N HIS A 473 -23.93 1.75 18.63
CA HIS A 473 -24.21 3.16 18.36
C HIS A 473 -23.19 3.64 17.32
N PRO A 474 -23.63 4.22 16.18
CA PRO A 474 -22.70 4.78 15.21
C PRO A 474 -22.10 6.05 15.82
N LEU A 475 -20.94 5.91 16.45
CA LEU A 475 -20.09 7.07 16.75
C LEU A 475 -19.51 7.51 15.41
N GLU A 476 -20.09 8.57 14.86
CA GLU A 476 -19.60 9.27 13.68
C GLU A 476 -18.11 9.56 13.82
N ASP A 477 -17.39 9.31 12.74
CA ASP A 477 -15.94 9.41 12.57
C ASP A 477 -15.50 10.88 12.82
N ARG A 478 -15.30 11.26 14.08
CA ARG A 478 -14.85 12.61 14.44
C ARG A 478 -13.37 12.74 14.06
N ARG A 479 -13.14 13.59 13.05
CA ARG A 479 -11.86 13.96 12.46
C ARG A 479 -10.75 14.05 13.50
N GLN A 480 -9.61 13.39 13.23
CA GLN A 480 -8.36 13.68 13.92
C GLN A 480 -8.04 15.18 13.78
N PRO A 481 -7.62 15.87 14.85
CA PRO A 481 -7.21 17.26 14.74
C PRO A 481 -6.03 17.38 13.79
N THR A 482 -6.14 18.31 12.84
CA THR A 482 -5.13 18.63 11.85
C THR A 482 -3.82 19.05 12.54
N PRO A 483 -2.64 18.60 12.08
CA PRO A 483 -1.37 19.15 12.54
C PRO A 483 -1.35 20.66 12.31
N VAL A 484 -0.99 21.43 13.33
CA VAL A 484 -0.79 22.88 13.21
C VAL A 484 0.51 23.13 12.44
N GLU A 485 0.40 23.54 11.18
CA GLU A 485 1.54 24.03 10.37
C GLU A 485 1.95 25.46 10.79
N LEU A 486 3.25 25.72 10.76
CA LEU A 486 3.89 26.91 11.34
C LEU A 486 4.46 27.91 10.31
N ASP A 487 4.17 27.79 9.02
CA ASP A 487 4.73 28.69 7.99
C ASP A 487 3.68 29.64 7.36
N PRO A 488 4.07 30.87 6.96
CA PRO A 488 3.17 31.82 6.28
C PRO A 488 2.80 31.32 4.87
N LEU A 489 1.50 31.29 4.56
CA LEU A 489 0.92 30.66 3.38
C LEU A 489 0.92 31.59 2.14
N GLU A 490 1.50 31.14 1.02
CA GLU A 490 1.26 31.72 -0.31
C GLU A 490 0.02 31.06 -0.95
N THR A 491 -0.99 31.85 -1.30
CA THR A 491 -2.23 31.39 -1.95
C THR A 491 -2.08 31.42 -3.48
N ARG A 492 -2.64 30.42 -4.19
CA ARG A 492 -2.68 30.37 -5.66
C ARG A 492 -4.11 30.55 -6.18
N PRO A 493 -4.30 31.11 -7.38
CA PRO A 493 -5.64 31.23 -7.96
C PRO A 493 -6.21 29.84 -8.33
N THR A 494 -7.46 29.57 -7.93
CA THR A 494 -8.13 28.27 -8.11
C THR A 494 -9.52 28.38 -8.75
N GLU A 495 -9.85 29.57 -9.25
CA GLU A 495 -11.21 29.92 -9.69
C GLU A 495 -11.60 29.16 -10.96
N ARG A 496 -10.83 29.37 -12.04
CA ARG A 496 -11.10 28.83 -13.37
C ARG A 496 -10.49 27.44 -13.61
N VAL A 497 -11.33 26.44 -13.81
CA VAL A 497 -10.94 25.04 -14.09
C VAL A 497 -11.70 24.52 -15.32
N SER A 498 -11.01 23.86 -16.24
CA SER A 498 -11.63 23.33 -17.46
C SER A 498 -11.15 21.91 -17.76
N ALA A 499 -12.00 21.11 -18.41
CA ALA A 499 -11.64 19.77 -18.86
C ALA A 499 -10.97 19.84 -20.23
N PHE A 500 -9.83 19.18 -20.40
CA PHE A 500 -9.10 19.11 -21.65
C PHE A 500 -9.20 17.71 -22.24
N ILE A 501 -9.70 17.64 -23.47
CA ILE A 501 -9.96 16.39 -24.19
C ILE A 501 -9.17 16.42 -25.50
N PRO A 502 -7.94 15.87 -25.53
CA PRO A 502 -7.20 15.73 -26.77
C PRO A 502 -7.71 14.54 -27.59
N ILE A 503 -7.84 14.75 -28.89
CA ILE A 503 -8.44 13.80 -29.81
C ILE A 503 -7.45 13.34 -30.87
N ASP A 504 -7.11 12.06 -30.82
CA ASP A 504 -6.74 11.29 -32.00
C ASP A 504 -8.02 10.64 -32.57
N PRO A 505 -8.38 10.85 -33.85
CA PRO A 505 -9.60 10.27 -34.41
C PRO A 505 -9.55 8.75 -34.59
N LEU A 506 -8.35 8.16 -34.73
CA LEU A 506 -8.13 6.77 -35.14
C LEU A 506 -7.60 5.89 -34.01
N LEU A 507 -6.87 6.45 -33.05
CA LEU A 507 -6.22 5.70 -31.98
C LEU A 507 -6.74 6.11 -30.59
N GLY A 508 -6.90 5.13 -29.70
CA GLY A 508 -7.08 5.37 -28.26
C GLY A 508 -5.74 5.59 -27.57
N GLY A 509 -5.73 6.14 -26.36
CA GLY A 509 -4.50 6.51 -25.64
C GLY A 509 -3.52 5.36 -25.33
N ALA A 510 -3.96 4.11 -25.40
CA ALA A 510 -3.11 2.91 -25.29
C ALA A 510 -2.80 2.26 -26.65
N GLY A 511 -3.03 2.96 -27.76
CA GLY A 511 -2.68 2.55 -29.13
C GLY A 511 -3.71 1.67 -29.84
N SER A 512 -4.85 1.36 -29.21
CA SER A 512 -5.88 0.55 -29.85
C SER A 512 -6.59 1.33 -30.95
N ARG A 513 -6.83 0.68 -32.11
CA ARG A 513 -7.61 1.30 -33.20
C ARG A 513 -9.05 1.47 -32.76
N ARG A 514 -9.55 2.71 -32.85
CA ARG A 514 -10.90 3.07 -32.45
C ARG A 514 -11.61 3.95 -33.48
N SER A 515 -12.89 4.18 -33.24
CA SER A 515 -13.70 5.15 -33.99
C SER A 515 -14.68 5.79 -33.01
N LEU A 516 -14.63 7.12 -32.89
CA LEU A 516 -15.52 7.88 -32.02
C LEU A 516 -16.97 7.91 -32.52
N ARG A 517 -17.22 7.49 -33.77
CA ARG A 517 -18.57 7.31 -34.33
C ARG A 517 -19.33 6.12 -33.73
N LYS A 518 -18.65 5.22 -33.00
CA LYS A 518 -19.29 4.03 -32.43
C LYS A 518 -20.20 4.42 -31.26
N SER A 519 -21.45 3.96 -31.31
CA SER A 519 -22.45 4.28 -30.29
C SER A 519 -22.40 3.37 -29.07
N ILE A 520 -22.61 3.89 -27.87
CA ILE A 520 -22.79 3.06 -26.66
C ILE A 520 -24.23 2.57 -26.61
N ALA A 521 -25.16 3.53 -26.73
CA ALA A 521 -26.59 3.33 -26.92
C ALA A 521 -27.00 3.98 -28.26
N SER A 522 -27.87 5.00 -28.23
CA SER A 522 -28.28 5.80 -29.41
C SER A 522 -27.23 6.85 -29.83
N GLN A 523 -26.39 7.31 -28.90
CA GLN A 523 -25.40 8.36 -29.12
C GLN A 523 -23.99 7.80 -29.36
N ASN A 524 -23.18 8.56 -30.11
CA ASN A 524 -21.75 8.28 -30.29
C ASN A 524 -20.98 8.45 -28.97
N VAL A 525 -19.82 7.78 -28.83
CA VAL A 525 -19.06 7.76 -27.56
C VAL A 525 -18.57 9.14 -27.15
N LEU A 526 -18.14 9.98 -28.10
CA LEU A 526 -17.64 11.32 -27.79
C LEU A 526 -18.76 12.17 -27.19
N GLN A 527 -19.93 12.22 -27.81
CA GLN A 527 -21.12 12.90 -27.29
C GLN A 527 -21.44 12.44 -25.86
N SER A 528 -21.45 11.12 -25.61
CA SER A 528 -21.73 10.57 -24.28
C SER A 528 -20.70 11.01 -23.24
N THR A 529 -19.41 11.05 -23.59
CA THR A 529 -18.35 11.58 -22.72
C THR A 529 -18.56 13.08 -22.42
N LEU A 530 -18.91 13.87 -23.44
CA LEU A 530 -19.14 15.31 -23.28
C LEU A 530 -20.37 15.62 -22.44
N GLU A 531 -21.50 14.96 -22.68
CA GLU A 531 -22.71 15.12 -21.87
C GLU A 531 -22.44 14.74 -20.41
N ARG A 532 -21.67 13.68 -20.18
CA ARG A 532 -21.30 13.26 -18.83
C ARG A 532 -20.42 14.29 -18.13
N LEU A 533 -19.36 14.79 -18.77
CA LEU A 533 -18.55 15.90 -18.23
C LEU A 533 -19.36 17.18 -18.05
N GLY A 534 -20.30 17.45 -18.96
CA GLY A 534 -21.23 18.57 -18.92
C GLY A 534 -22.19 18.55 -17.73
N SER A 535 -22.27 17.43 -16.98
CA SER A 535 -23.02 17.36 -15.72
C SER A 535 -22.25 17.93 -14.52
N SER A 536 -20.96 18.26 -14.68
CA SER A 536 -20.14 18.86 -13.63
C SER A 536 -20.70 20.18 -13.17
N ARG A 537 -20.66 20.42 -11.85
CA ARG A 537 -21.07 21.68 -11.23
C ARG A 537 -19.90 22.61 -10.95
N SER A 538 -18.68 22.11 -11.11
CA SER A 538 -17.44 22.79 -10.72
C SER A 538 -16.53 23.17 -11.89
N LEU A 539 -16.72 22.56 -13.07
CA LEU A 539 -16.03 22.93 -14.30
C LEU A 539 -16.63 24.18 -14.94
N ASP A 540 -15.75 25.05 -15.45
CA ASP A 540 -16.16 26.24 -16.21
C ASP A 540 -16.44 25.94 -17.69
N SER A 541 -15.69 25.00 -18.27
CA SER A 541 -15.80 24.65 -19.69
C SER A 541 -15.15 23.31 -20.03
N ILE A 542 -15.44 22.81 -21.22
CA ILE A 542 -14.79 21.65 -21.85
C ILE A 542 -14.03 22.13 -23.09
N ILE A 543 -12.77 21.74 -23.24
CA ILE A 543 -11.88 22.14 -24.32
C ILE A 543 -11.51 20.90 -25.13
N LEU A 544 -11.94 20.88 -26.39
CA LEU A 544 -11.56 19.85 -27.36
C LEU A 544 -10.29 20.30 -28.08
N LEU A 545 -9.22 19.53 -27.93
CA LEU A 545 -7.99 19.71 -28.71
C LEU A 545 -8.06 18.74 -29.89
N VAL A 546 -8.25 19.27 -31.09
CA VAL A 546 -8.55 18.45 -32.29
C VAL A 546 -7.61 18.78 -33.44
N PRO A 547 -7.28 17.81 -34.30
CA PRO A 547 -6.58 18.10 -35.54
C PRO A 547 -7.45 18.95 -36.48
N ASP A 548 -6.80 19.65 -37.40
CA ASP A 548 -7.45 20.59 -38.33
C ASP A 548 -8.50 19.88 -39.19
N GLU A 549 -8.21 18.66 -39.63
CA GLU A 549 -9.10 17.83 -40.46
C GLU A 549 -10.14 17.01 -39.67
N PHE A 550 -10.34 17.28 -38.37
CA PHE A 550 -11.32 16.55 -37.57
C PHE A 550 -12.76 16.84 -38.02
N ASP A 551 -13.44 15.81 -38.54
CA ASP A 551 -14.72 15.86 -39.28
C ASP A 551 -15.95 15.52 -38.43
N LEU A 552 -15.76 15.19 -37.15
CA LEU A 552 -16.84 14.73 -36.26
C LEU A 552 -17.57 15.84 -35.52
N LEU A 553 -17.06 17.07 -35.56
CA LEU A 553 -17.63 18.18 -34.80
C LEU A 553 -19.06 18.49 -35.25
N ASP A 554 -19.33 18.35 -36.55
CA ASP A 554 -20.66 18.60 -37.14
C ASP A 554 -21.71 17.55 -36.73
N ASP A 555 -21.27 16.39 -36.25
CA ASP A 555 -22.15 15.30 -35.78
C ASP A 555 -22.46 15.39 -34.27
N LEU A 556 -21.88 16.35 -33.56
CA LEU A 556 -22.09 16.54 -32.12
C LEU A 556 -23.24 17.51 -31.85
N ASP A 557 -24.12 17.13 -30.94
CA ASP A 557 -25.18 18.00 -30.43
C ASP A 557 -24.67 18.71 -29.17
N LEU A 558 -23.88 19.76 -29.36
CA LEU A 558 -23.29 20.52 -28.26
C LEU A 558 -24.35 21.23 -27.40
N THR A 559 -25.59 21.38 -27.89
CA THR A 559 -26.69 21.98 -27.10
C THR A 559 -27.14 21.12 -25.93
N LYS A 560 -26.83 19.81 -25.98
CA LYS A 560 -27.09 18.86 -24.88
C LYS A 560 -25.97 18.81 -23.85
N VAL A 561 -24.82 19.42 -24.14
CA VAL A 561 -23.71 19.49 -23.18
C VAL A 561 -24.00 20.65 -22.23
N GLY A 562 -24.13 20.34 -20.93
CA GLY A 562 -24.49 21.31 -19.90
C GLY A 562 -23.44 22.40 -19.62
N LEU A 563 -22.30 22.37 -20.31
CA LEU A 563 -21.18 23.30 -20.17
C LEU A 563 -20.74 23.85 -21.54
N PRO A 564 -20.14 25.06 -21.58
CA PRO A 564 -19.52 25.58 -22.78
C PRO A 564 -18.44 24.63 -23.32
N VAL A 565 -18.54 24.30 -24.62
CA VAL A 565 -17.53 23.48 -25.33
C VAL A 565 -16.74 24.38 -26.27
N MET A 566 -15.43 24.47 -26.04
CA MET A 566 -14.48 25.23 -26.87
C MET A 566 -13.66 24.28 -27.75
N ILE A 567 -13.45 24.67 -29.00
CA ILE A 567 -12.70 23.85 -29.97
C ILE A 567 -11.38 24.56 -30.26
N GLU A 568 -10.27 23.90 -29.92
CA GLU A 568 -8.92 24.33 -30.26
C GLU A 568 -8.39 23.45 -31.41
N ARG A 569 -8.00 24.10 -32.51
CA ARG A 569 -7.37 23.44 -33.65
C ARG A 569 -5.85 23.36 -33.44
N CYS A 570 -5.31 22.14 -33.55
CA CYS A 570 -3.93 21.81 -33.16
C CYS A 570 -2.97 21.58 -34.34
N GLY A 571 -3.41 21.78 -35.60
CA GLY A 571 -2.63 21.37 -36.77
C GLY A 571 -2.90 19.90 -37.11
N ASP A 572 -1.87 19.17 -37.53
CA ASP A 572 -2.01 17.78 -38.00
C ASP A 572 -2.43 16.78 -36.91
N SER A 573 -2.11 17.06 -35.65
CA SER A 573 -2.35 16.17 -34.50
C SER A 573 -2.62 16.97 -33.24
N ALA A 574 -3.48 16.43 -32.36
CA ALA A 574 -3.67 16.96 -31.02
C ALA A 574 -2.53 16.58 -30.06
N PHE A 575 -1.61 15.69 -30.46
CA PHE A 575 -0.50 15.20 -29.66
C PHE A 575 0.86 15.40 -30.35
N GLY A 576 1.90 15.66 -29.54
CA GLY A 576 3.28 15.73 -30.00
C GLY A 576 3.91 14.35 -30.29
N PRO A 577 5.10 14.30 -30.91
CA PRO A 577 5.76 13.07 -31.32
C PRO A 577 6.06 12.12 -30.14
N GLU A 578 6.29 12.65 -28.94
CA GLU A 578 6.50 11.86 -27.72
C GLU A 578 5.37 10.86 -27.41
N HIS A 579 4.16 11.12 -27.91
CA HIS A 579 2.98 10.33 -27.58
C HIS A 579 3.09 8.89 -28.08
N GLU A 580 3.86 8.65 -29.14
CA GLU A 580 4.21 7.30 -29.61
C GLU A 580 4.92 6.50 -28.51
N VAL A 581 5.89 7.12 -27.82
CA VAL A 581 6.68 6.49 -26.77
C VAL A 581 5.83 6.20 -25.52
N ILE A 582 4.95 7.15 -25.17
CA ILE A 582 3.98 7.01 -24.06
C ILE A 582 3.00 5.86 -24.36
N THR A 583 2.45 5.81 -25.58
CA THR A 583 1.55 4.74 -26.03
C THR A 583 2.21 3.36 -25.89
N MET A 584 3.47 3.22 -26.32
CA MET A 584 4.24 1.96 -26.18
C MET A 584 4.48 1.58 -24.72
N ALA A 585 4.66 2.54 -23.81
CA ALA A 585 4.82 2.27 -22.38
C ALA A 585 3.53 1.75 -21.72
N ARG A 586 2.37 2.05 -22.32
CA ARG A 586 1.04 1.84 -21.75
C ARG A 586 0.28 0.67 -22.36
N MET A 587 0.53 0.31 -23.62
CA MET A 587 -0.24 -0.72 -24.32
C MET A 587 -0.31 -2.10 -23.63
N PHE A 588 0.79 -2.51 -22.99
CA PHE A 588 0.88 -3.77 -22.23
C PHE A 588 0.33 -3.66 -20.79
N THR A 589 0.02 -2.44 -20.33
CA THR A 589 -0.33 -2.10 -18.94
C THR A 589 -1.65 -1.31 -18.84
N ASP A 590 -2.48 -1.45 -19.87
CA ASP A 590 -3.67 -0.63 -20.12
C ASP A 590 -4.82 -0.79 -19.10
N ARG A 591 -4.74 -1.79 -18.20
CA ARG A 591 -5.70 -1.95 -17.10
C ARG A 591 -5.25 -1.24 -15.83
N SER A 592 -3.99 -0.84 -15.77
CA SER A 592 -3.44 -0.14 -14.62
C SER A 592 -3.61 1.36 -14.77
N TRP A 593 -4.02 2.05 -13.71
CA TRP A 593 -4.13 3.51 -13.74
C TRP A 593 -2.73 4.17 -13.70
N ARG A 594 -1.77 3.56 -13.00
CA ARG A 594 -0.33 3.87 -13.01
C ARG A 594 0.51 2.59 -13.08
N GLY A 595 1.83 2.74 -13.26
CA GLY A 595 2.77 1.61 -13.24
C GLY A 595 3.12 1.06 -14.62
N GLY A 596 2.87 1.81 -15.69
CA GLY A 596 3.44 1.52 -17.01
C GLY A 596 4.98 1.60 -17.01
N ILE A 597 5.60 1.35 -18.17
CA ILE A 597 7.06 1.50 -18.30
C ILE A 597 7.45 2.93 -17.93
N ALA A 598 8.50 3.11 -17.12
CA ALA A 598 8.91 4.38 -16.52
C ALA A 598 7.84 5.05 -15.61
N GLY A 599 6.89 4.27 -15.08
CA GLY A 599 5.84 4.75 -14.18
C GLY A 599 4.64 5.37 -14.89
N MET A 600 4.64 5.41 -16.23
CA MET A 600 3.61 6.07 -17.05
C MET A 600 2.19 5.67 -16.63
N THR A 601 1.29 6.64 -16.65
CA THR A 601 -0.09 6.56 -16.19
C THR A 601 -1.10 6.69 -17.32
N VAL A 602 -2.36 6.42 -17.01
CA VAL A 602 -3.49 6.71 -17.90
C VAL A 602 -3.67 8.21 -18.18
N PHE A 603 -3.15 9.08 -17.31
CA PHE A 603 -3.20 10.53 -17.51
C PHE A 603 -2.18 10.99 -18.54
N ASP A 604 -1.02 10.34 -18.59
CA ASP A 604 -0.01 10.57 -19.64
C ASP A 604 -0.56 10.18 -21.03
N GLU A 605 -1.40 9.14 -21.11
CA GLU A 605 -2.11 8.72 -22.34
C GLU A 605 -3.06 9.79 -22.91
N ASN A 606 -3.48 10.78 -22.12
CA ASN A 606 -4.49 11.76 -22.51
C ASN A 606 -4.03 13.20 -22.27
N LEU A 607 -2.72 13.43 -22.15
CA LEU A 607 -2.14 14.74 -21.99
C LEU A 607 -1.59 15.27 -23.31
N SER A 608 -2.05 16.46 -23.71
CA SER A 608 -1.43 17.26 -24.76
C SER A 608 -0.82 18.52 -24.14
N ALA A 609 0.34 18.37 -23.50
CA ALA A 609 0.89 19.39 -22.61
C ALA A 609 1.10 20.75 -23.29
N GLU A 610 1.65 20.76 -24.52
CA GLU A 610 1.93 21.98 -25.28
C GLU A 610 0.65 22.76 -25.60
N HIS A 611 -0.35 22.11 -26.19
CA HIS A 611 -1.61 22.75 -26.54
C HIS A 611 -2.43 23.12 -25.29
N THR A 612 -2.42 22.26 -24.27
CA THR A 612 -3.09 22.53 -22.99
C THR A 612 -2.51 23.77 -22.33
N SER A 613 -1.18 23.85 -22.18
CA SER A 613 -0.48 25.01 -21.60
C SER A 613 -0.81 26.29 -22.36
N ARG A 614 -0.72 26.27 -23.70
CA ARG A 614 -1.01 27.43 -24.56
C ARG A 614 -2.42 27.97 -24.34
N VAL A 615 -3.42 27.09 -24.31
CA VAL A 615 -4.82 27.48 -24.09
C VAL A 615 -5.03 27.99 -22.66
N MET A 616 -4.44 27.33 -21.65
CA MET A 616 -4.54 27.77 -20.25
C MET A 616 -3.97 29.18 -20.06
N SER A 617 -2.81 29.48 -20.64
CA SER A 617 -2.21 30.82 -20.58
C SER A 617 -3.02 31.87 -21.34
N ARG A 618 -3.55 31.54 -22.52
CA ARG A 618 -4.38 32.46 -23.34
C ARG A 618 -5.67 32.84 -22.62
N ASP A 619 -6.33 31.84 -22.03
CA ASP A 619 -7.68 31.98 -21.49
C ASP A 619 -7.70 32.16 -19.96
N GLY A 620 -6.53 32.24 -19.31
CA GLY A 620 -6.44 32.41 -17.85
C GLY A 620 -7.09 31.27 -17.07
N ILE A 621 -6.86 30.02 -17.49
CA ILE A 621 -7.35 28.82 -16.81
C ILE A 621 -6.30 28.39 -15.79
N HIS A 622 -6.70 28.16 -14.54
CA HIS A 622 -5.79 27.83 -13.45
C HIS A 622 -5.60 26.32 -13.27
N GLY A 623 -6.61 25.52 -13.58
CA GLY A 623 -6.59 24.06 -13.46
C GLY A 623 -7.10 23.35 -14.71
N ALA A 624 -6.45 22.24 -15.07
CA ALA A 624 -6.80 21.37 -16.18
C ALA A 624 -7.23 19.99 -15.66
N VAL A 625 -8.46 19.57 -15.98
CA VAL A 625 -8.92 18.19 -15.78
C VAL A 625 -8.60 17.38 -17.03
N ILE A 626 -7.78 16.34 -16.89
CA ILE A 626 -7.33 15.48 -17.99
C ILE A 626 -8.29 14.31 -18.15
N CYS A 627 -8.92 14.20 -19.33
CA CYS A 627 -9.89 13.15 -19.65
C CYS A 627 -9.77 12.73 -21.12
N GLY A 628 -9.99 11.44 -21.40
CA GLY A 628 -10.00 10.92 -22.77
C GLY A 628 -11.36 11.07 -23.46
N PRO A 629 -11.40 11.18 -24.80
CA PRO A 629 -12.66 11.37 -25.56
C PRO A 629 -13.59 10.15 -25.53
N ASP A 630 -13.06 8.98 -25.17
CA ASP A 630 -13.72 7.67 -25.16
C ASP A 630 -13.92 7.13 -23.72
N TRP A 631 -14.11 8.04 -22.76
CA TRP A 631 -14.32 7.76 -21.33
C TRP A 631 -15.79 8.00 -20.91
N PRO A 632 -16.76 7.27 -21.48
CA PRO A 632 -18.17 7.52 -21.21
C PRO A 632 -18.61 7.13 -19.80
N LEU A 633 -17.72 6.49 -19.03
CA LEU A 633 -17.95 6.03 -17.66
C LEU A 633 -17.19 6.88 -16.63
N VAL A 634 -16.61 8.02 -17.03
CA VAL A 634 -15.90 8.91 -16.11
C VAL A 634 -16.85 9.39 -14.99
N GLU A 635 -16.40 9.30 -13.75
CA GLU A 635 -17.15 9.80 -12.61
C GLU A 635 -17.02 11.32 -12.49
N VAL A 636 -18.14 12.00 -12.27
CA VAL A 636 -18.19 13.47 -12.26
C VAL A 636 -18.69 13.97 -10.92
N LEU A 637 -19.85 13.47 -10.47
CA LEU A 637 -20.53 13.94 -9.26
C LEU A 637 -20.28 13.06 -8.02
N GLY A 638 -19.88 11.79 -8.21
CA GLY A 638 -19.65 10.85 -7.12
C GLY A 638 -18.33 11.07 -6.35
N GLN A 639 -18.12 10.24 -5.32
CA GLN A 639 -16.89 10.27 -4.53
C GLN A 639 -15.66 10.00 -5.41
N GLY A 640 -14.73 10.96 -5.48
CA GLY A 640 -13.57 10.93 -6.36
C GLY A 640 -13.86 11.20 -7.83
N GLY A 641 -15.03 11.73 -8.16
CA GLY A 641 -15.33 12.29 -9.47
C GLY A 641 -14.63 13.62 -9.71
N VAL A 642 -14.80 14.15 -10.93
CA VAL A 642 -14.23 15.44 -11.35
C VAL A 642 -14.50 16.57 -10.36
N ASP A 643 -15.73 16.72 -9.85
CA ASP A 643 -16.06 17.79 -8.92
C ASP A 643 -15.32 17.65 -7.59
N ALA A 644 -15.16 16.42 -7.09
CA ALA A 644 -14.40 16.14 -5.87
C ALA A 644 -12.89 16.44 -6.03
N LEU A 645 -12.32 16.27 -7.23
CA LEU A 645 -10.93 16.65 -7.52
C LEU A 645 -10.76 18.17 -7.45
N ILE A 646 -11.72 18.92 -8.01
CA ILE A 646 -11.71 20.39 -8.02
C ILE A 646 -11.92 20.95 -6.61
N GLU A 647 -12.88 20.40 -5.87
CA GLU A 647 -13.14 20.76 -4.48
C GLU A 647 -11.89 20.53 -3.63
N ARG A 648 -11.28 19.35 -3.70
CA ARG A 648 -10.03 19.07 -2.98
C ARG A 648 -8.91 20.02 -3.35
N TRP A 649 -8.76 20.38 -4.63
CA TRP A 649 -7.74 21.33 -5.05
C TRP A 649 -7.95 22.73 -4.46
N ARG A 650 -9.22 23.17 -4.41
CA ARG A 650 -9.63 24.45 -3.79
C ARG A 650 -9.48 24.43 -2.26
N GLU A 651 -9.78 23.32 -1.59
CA GLU A 651 -9.55 23.13 -0.14
C GLU A 651 -8.08 23.35 0.26
N HIS A 652 -7.15 23.13 -0.66
CA HIS A 652 -5.72 23.34 -0.46
C HIS A 652 -5.20 24.64 -1.08
N ASP A 653 -6.05 25.60 -1.43
CA ASP A 653 -5.69 26.90 -2.04
C ASP A 653 -4.80 26.76 -3.28
N GLY A 654 -4.98 25.66 -4.04
CA GLY A 654 -4.20 25.39 -5.25
C GLY A 654 -2.74 25.00 -5.00
N ARG A 655 -2.34 24.78 -3.74
CA ARG A 655 -0.96 24.41 -3.36
C ARG A 655 -0.54 23.06 -3.92
N MET A 656 -1.49 22.15 -4.05
CA MET A 656 -1.26 20.83 -4.63
C MET A 656 -1.22 20.94 -6.15
N GLU A 657 -0.07 20.61 -6.74
CA GLU A 657 0.13 20.79 -8.19
C GLU A 657 -0.74 19.85 -9.04
N PHE A 658 -1.19 18.74 -8.47
CA PHE A 658 -2.16 17.84 -9.08
C PHE A 658 -2.96 17.07 -8.03
N ILE A 659 -4.18 16.70 -8.38
CA ILE A 659 -5.11 15.90 -7.58
C ILE A 659 -5.59 14.73 -8.47
N PHE A 660 -5.62 13.52 -7.92
CA PHE A 660 -5.93 12.32 -8.69
C PHE A 660 -6.73 11.30 -7.86
N THR A 661 -7.16 10.22 -8.52
CA THR A 661 -7.71 9.02 -7.86
C THR A 661 -6.99 7.76 -8.33
N GLN A 662 -7.18 6.67 -7.60
CA GLN A 662 -6.76 5.32 -7.98
C GLN A 662 -7.85 4.57 -8.78
N ALA A 663 -8.75 5.28 -9.44
CA ALA A 663 -9.84 4.67 -10.19
C ALA A 663 -9.32 3.92 -11.43
N PRO A 664 -9.98 2.83 -11.87
CA PRO A 664 -9.54 2.11 -13.06
C PRO A 664 -9.59 3.01 -14.32
N PRO A 665 -8.73 2.76 -15.34
CA PRO A 665 -8.70 3.55 -16.56
C PRO A 665 -10.08 3.76 -17.18
N GLY A 666 -10.44 5.03 -17.43
CA GLY A 666 -11.74 5.45 -17.98
C GLY A 666 -12.82 5.81 -16.96
N LEU A 667 -12.60 5.58 -15.66
CA LEU A 667 -13.59 5.85 -14.59
C LEU A 667 -13.23 7.06 -13.71
N GLY A 668 -11.98 7.53 -13.75
CA GLY A 668 -11.53 8.68 -12.97
C GLY A 668 -10.54 9.54 -13.74
N ALA A 669 -10.56 10.84 -13.45
CA ALA A 669 -9.70 11.84 -14.07
C ALA A 669 -8.54 12.26 -13.15
N CYS A 670 -7.69 13.16 -13.65
CA CYS A 670 -6.67 13.86 -12.89
C CYS A 670 -6.84 15.36 -13.11
N LEU A 671 -6.68 16.16 -12.06
CA LEU A 671 -6.61 17.62 -12.13
C LEU A 671 -5.15 18.05 -11.96
N ALA A 672 -4.66 18.96 -12.79
CA ALA A 672 -3.32 19.54 -12.70
C ALA A 672 -3.37 21.07 -12.77
N SER A 673 -2.47 21.75 -12.07
CA SER A 673 -2.33 23.21 -12.13
C SER A 673 -1.69 23.67 -13.44
N ALA A 674 -1.93 24.92 -13.83
CA ALA A 674 -1.30 25.55 -14.99
C ALA A 674 0.24 25.43 -14.96
N ASP A 675 0.85 25.77 -13.80
CA ASP A 675 2.30 25.69 -13.60
C ASP A 675 2.84 24.28 -13.84
N LEU A 676 2.06 23.26 -13.45
CA LEU A 676 2.47 21.88 -13.65
C LEU A 676 2.37 21.49 -15.12
N ILE A 677 1.27 21.82 -15.80
CA ILE A 677 1.08 21.53 -17.22
C ILE A 677 2.21 22.16 -18.05
N GLU A 678 2.64 23.37 -17.74
CA GLU A 678 3.78 24.02 -18.39
C GLU A 678 5.08 23.21 -18.21
N ARG A 679 5.36 22.71 -16.99
CA ARG A 679 6.54 21.87 -16.72
C ARG A 679 6.44 20.46 -17.28
N LEU A 680 5.23 19.95 -17.48
CA LEU A 680 4.97 18.65 -18.10
C LEU A 680 5.16 18.66 -19.62
N HIS A 681 5.55 19.79 -20.23
CA HIS A 681 5.96 19.83 -21.62
C HIS A 681 7.09 18.79 -21.87
N PRO A 682 6.78 17.65 -22.49
CA PRO A 682 7.55 16.42 -22.29
C PRO A 682 8.84 16.42 -23.11
N ASN A 683 9.88 17.02 -22.55
CA ASN A 683 11.22 17.03 -23.14
C ASN A 683 12.06 15.80 -22.76
N ASN A 684 11.62 15.03 -21.76
CA ASN A 684 12.25 13.79 -21.30
C ASN A 684 11.27 12.96 -20.45
N ARG A 685 11.64 11.72 -20.10
CA ARG A 685 10.79 10.80 -19.32
C ARG A 685 10.40 11.29 -17.91
N LEU A 686 11.14 12.25 -17.34
CA LEU A 686 10.87 12.81 -16.01
C LEU A 686 9.80 13.91 -16.00
N ALA A 687 9.42 14.42 -17.17
CA ALA A 687 8.36 15.41 -17.35
C ALA A 687 7.02 14.73 -17.66
N THR A 688 6.59 13.82 -16.78
CA THR A 688 5.36 13.02 -16.92
C THR A 688 4.67 12.86 -15.55
N PHE A 689 3.36 12.63 -15.54
CA PHE A 689 2.65 12.27 -14.31
C PHE A 689 3.23 10.98 -13.70
N GLY A 690 3.57 10.02 -14.57
CA GLY A 690 4.23 8.78 -14.16
C GLY A 690 5.51 8.99 -13.37
N ALA A 691 6.38 9.93 -13.79
CA ALA A 691 7.61 10.22 -13.06
C ALA A 691 7.39 10.92 -11.72
N MET A 692 6.31 11.71 -11.58
CA MET A 692 5.95 12.37 -10.32
C MET A 692 5.33 11.41 -9.30
N LEU A 693 4.54 10.44 -9.79
CA LEU A 693 3.93 9.40 -8.97
C LEU A 693 4.90 8.25 -8.67
N GLY A 694 5.89 8.02 -9.55
CA GLY A 694 6.91 6.99 -9.44
C GLY A 694 7.98 7.27 -8.39
N TYR A 695 8.86 6.29 -8.17
CA TYR A 695 10.01 6.45 -7.28
C TYR A 695 11.17 7.17 -7.98
N ARG A 696 11.77 8.17 -7.32
CA ARG A 696 12.92 8.94 -7.81
C ARG A 696 14.10 8.77 -6.85
N PRO A 697 15.20 8.09 -7.25
CA PRO A 697 16.34 7.85 -6.37
C PRO A 697 17.02 9.13 -5.85
N GLU A 698 16.96 10.23 -6.61
CA GLU A 698 17.58 11.51 -6.24
C GLU A 698 16.78 12.25 -5.18
N ARG A 699 15.49 11.94 -5.04
CA ARG A 699 14.57 12.55 -4.08
C ARG A 699 13.60 11.49 -3.55
N PRO A 700 14.06 10.56 -2.68
CA PRO A 700 13.22 9.54 -2.10
C PRO A 700 12.10 10.17 -1.27
N GLU A 701 10.87 9.86 -1.64
CA GLU A 701 9.68 10.44 -1.05
C GLU A 701 8.61 9.38 -0.80
N HIS A 702 7.81 9.57 0.25
CA HIS A 702 6.63 8.75 0.50
C HIS A 702 5.71 8.75 -0.73
N ASP A 703 5.13 7.58 -1.01
CA ASP A 703 4.25 7.37 -2.16
C ASP A 703 3.08 8.39 -2.14
N PRO A 704 2.89 9.17 -3.23
CA PRO A 704 1.82 10.15 -3.31
C PRO A 704 0.41 9.62 -3.08
N ILE A 705 0.15 8.31 -3.21
CA ILE A 705 -1.18 7.73 -2.91
C ILE A 705 -1.58 7.89 -1.44
N ALA A 706 -0.61 8.11 -0.54
CA ALA A 706 -0.86 8.35 0.88
C ALA A 706 -0.99 9.84 1.23
N ARG A 707 -0.85 10.75 0.26
CA ARG A 707 -0.95 12.19 0.45
C ARG A 707 -2.37 12.69 0.19
N GLU A 708 -2.64 13.91 0.62
CA GLU A 708 -3.95 14.58 0.52
C GLU A 708 -4.41 14.80 -0.93
N GLY A 709 -3.47 14.79 -1.89
CA GLY A 709 -3.74 14.89 -3.33
C GLY A 709 -4.38 13.64 -3.95
N ASN A 710 -4.41 12.50 -3.25
CA ASN A 710 -5.15 11.31 -3.66
C ASN A 710 -6.55 11.33 -3.04
N VAL A 711 -7.57 11.64 -3.83
CA VAL A 711 -8.96 11.59 -3.38
C VAL A 711 -9.37 10.13 -3.18
N GLN A 712 -9.82 9.82 -1.96
CA GLN A 712 -10.21 8.46 -1.59
C GLN A 712 -11.51 8.08 -2.28
N ILE A 713 -11.54 6.89 -2.86
CA ILE A 713 -12.68 6.30 -3.56
C ILE A 713 -13.12 5.00 -2.90
N ASP A 714 -14.31 4.51 -3.28
CA ASP A 714 -14.85 3.24 -2.82
C ASP A 714 -13.82 2.09 -2.99
N ALA A 715 -13.69 1.27 -1.95
CA ALA A 715 -12.66 0.23 -1.91
C ALA A 715 -12.84 -0.83 -3.00
N GLN A 716 -14.06 -1.12 -3.44
CA GLN A 716 -14.31 -2.09 -4.50
C GLN A 716 -13.99 -1.51 -5.88
N VAL A 717 -14.25 -0.21 -6.09
CA VAL A 717 -13.81 0.51 -7.30
C VAL A 717 -12.28 0.53 -7.36
N ARG A 718 -11.61 0.88 -6.26
CA ARG A 718 -10.15 0.92 -6.17
C ARG A 718 -9.47 -0.44 -6.39
N ARG A 719 -10.11 -1.55 -6.02
CA ARG A 719 -9.59 -2.92 -6.20
C ARG A 719 -9.96 -3.52 -7.56
N SER A 720 -10.66 -2.77 -8.41
CA SER A 720 -11.10 -3.25 -9.71
C SER A 720 -9.98 -3.14 -10.73
N GLN A 721 -9.63 -4.25 -11.37
CA GLN A 721 -8.66 -4.25 -12.46
C GLN A 721 -9.33 -4.03 -13.81
N LEU A 722 -10.56 -3.51 -13.86
CA LEU A 722 -11.28 -3.35 -15.11
C LEU A 722 -10.76 -2.15 -15.93
N ARG A 723 -11.21 -2.06 -17.18
CA ARG A 723 -10.96 -0.91 -18.07
C ARG A 723 -12.32 -0.42 -18.56
N GLY A 724 -12.65 0.83 -18.26
CA GLY A 724 -13.91 1.50 -18.63
C GLY A 724 -13.80 2.35 -19.89
N ILE A 725 -12.73 2.21 -20.66
CA ILE A 725 -12.50 2.97 -21.90
C ILE A 725 -13.16 2.26 -23.09
N PHE A 726 -13.88 3.01 -23.92
CA PHE A 726 -14.68 2.50 -25.04
C PHE A 726 -13.90 2.47 -26.37
N ASP A 727 -12.65 1.98 -26.33
CA ASP A 727 -11.68 2.10 -27.42
C ASP A 727 -11.64 0.87 -28.35
N SER A 728 -11.51 -0.33 -27.79
CA SER A 728 -11.32 -1.60 -28.49
C SER A 728 -12.63 -2.37 -28.66
N ALA A 729 -12.74 -3.22 -29.69
CA ALA A 729 -13.95 -4.01 -29.92
C ALA A 729 -14.35 -4.87 -28.71
N ARG A 730 -13.34 -5.41 -28.02
CA ARG A 730 -13.47 -6.17 -26.78
C ARG A 730 -14.04 -5.33 -25.64
N CYS A 731 -13.48 -4.15 -25.38
CA CYS A 731 -13.97 -3.27 -24.31
C CYS A 731 -15.37 -2.74 -24.63
N ARG A 732 -15.64 -2.35 -25.88
CA ARG A 732 -16.98 -1.92 -26.32
C ARG A 732 -18.04 -2.99 -26.09
N LEU A 733 -17.78 -4.25 -26.47
CA LEU A 733 -18.73 -5.34 -26.24
C LEU A 733 -19.01 -5.55 -24.75
N ARG A 734 -17.97 -5.48 -23.92
CA ARG A 734 -18.09 -5.64 -22.46
C ARG A 734 -18.89 -4.50 -21.83
N ILE A 735 -18.57 -3.24 -22.18
CA ILE A 735 -19.25 -2.06 -21.66
C ILE A 735 -20.73 -2.07 -22.08
N ARG A 736 -21.04 -2.31 -23.36
CA ARG A 736 -22.45 -2.40 -23.82
C ARG A 736 -23.25 -3.46 -23.07
N ARG A 737 -22.68 -4.64 -22.85
CA ARG A 737 -23.35 -5.70 -22.09
C ARG A 737 -23.56 -5.32 -20.62
N ALA A 738 -22.55 -4.71 -19.99
CA ALA A 738 -22.64 -4.28 -18.59
C ALA A 738 -23.67 -3.15 -18.40
N LEU A 739 -23.84 -2.28 -19.40
CA LEU A 739 -24.81 -1.18 -19.35
C LEU A 739 -26.24 -1.59 -19.75
N GLN A 740 -26.41 -2.73 -20.45
CA GLN A 740 -27.71 -3.18 -20.95
C GLN A 740 -28.84 -3.22 -19.90
N PRO A 741 -28.63 -3.71 -18.65
CA PRO A 741 -29.69 -3.73 -17.64
C PRO A 741 -30.22 -2.34 -17.30
N PHE A 742 -29.36 -1.31 -17.33
CA PHE A 742 -29.74 0.07 -17.02
C PHE A 742 -30.45 0.76 -18.19
N LEU A 743 -30.14 0.36 -19.43
CA LEU A 743 -30.78 0.90 -20.63
C LEU A 743 -32.19 0.32 -20.88
N GLN A 744 -32.56 -0.78 -20.22
CA GLN A 744 -33.85 -1.46 -20.42
C GLN A 744 -34.90 -1.14 -19.35
N SER A 745 -34.47 -0.67 -18.18
CA SER A 745 -35.38 -0.12 -17.19
C SER A 745 -35.80 1.28 -17.64
N GLU A 746 -37.10 1.61 -17.65
CA GLU A 746 -37.64 2.99 -17.81
C GLU A 746 -37.25 3.92 -16.63
N ILE A 747 -36.09 3.66 -16.00
CA ILE A 747 -35.42 4.55 -15.07
C ILE A 747 -34.78 5.62 -15.95
N ASP A 748 -35.29 6.83 -15.80
CA ASP A 748 -34.80 8.09 -16.37
C ASP A 748 -33.34 8.00 -16.87
N GLU A 749 -33.11 8.18 -18.18
CA GLU A 749 -31.77 8.15 -18.82
C GLU A 749 -30.78 9.17 -18.18
N SER A 750 -31.29 10.01 -17.27
CA SER A 750 -30.58 11.05 -16.52
C SER A 750 -30.01 10.63 -15.15
N LEU A 751 -30.24 9.41 -14.65
CA LEU A 751 -29.64 8.98 -13.36
C LEU A 751 -28.15 8.62 -13.52
N PRO A 752 -27.21 9.37 -12.90
CA PRO A 752 -25.79 9.10 -13.03
C PRO A 752 -25.45 7.82 -12.26
N LEU A 753 -25.25 6.72 -12.97
CA LEU A 753 -24.71 5.48 -12.39
C LEU A 753 -23.38 5.79 -11.72
N SER A 754 -23.26 5.41 -10.45
CA SER A 754 -22.03 5.53 -9.69
C SER A 754 -20.97 4.57 -10.22
N ASN A 755 -19.69 4.92 -10.04
CA ASN A 755 -18.58 4.02 -10.33
C ASN A 755 -18.73 2.64 -9.67
N ARG A 756 -19.34 2.57 -8.47
CA ARG A 756 -19.59 1.32 -7.75
C ARG A 756 -20.48 0.37 -8.55
N GLU A 757 -21.61 0.86 -9.04
CA GLU A 757 -22.59 0.08 -9.81
C GLU A 757 -22.02 -0.36 -11.16
N ILE A 758 -21.29 0.54 -11.82
CA ILE A 758 -20.60 0.26 -13.08
C ILE A 758 -19.58 -0.87 -12.91
N VAL A 759 -18.76 -0.81 -11.86
CA VAL A 759 -17.76 -1.83 -11.54
C VAL A 759 -18.41 -3.18 -11.25
N ASP A 760 -19.49 -3.22 -10.46
CA ASP A 760 -20.20 -4.46 -10.14
C ASP A 760 -20.75 -5.16 -11.39
N GLN A 761 -21.32 -4.41 -12.33
CA GLN A 761 -21.81 -4.99 -13.60
C GLN A 761 -20.67 -5.46 -14.50
N LEU A 762 -19.60 -4.67 -14.62
CA LEU A 762 -18.44 -5.06 -15.42
C LEU A 762 -17.74 -6.31 -14.85
N GLU A 763 -17.63 -6.45 -13.53
CA GLU A 763 -17.08 -7.65 -12.89
C GLU A 763 -17.99 -8.87 -13.05
N THR A 764 -19.32 -8.67 -13.02
CA THR A 764 -20.29 -9.73 -13.31
C THR A 764 -20.12 -10.26 -14.74
N MET A 765 -19.99 -9.36 -15.71
CA MET A 765 -19.79 -9.72 -17.12
C MET A 765 -18.45 -10.41 -17.39
N ARG A 766 -17.40 -10.08 -16.61
CA ARG A 766 -16.10 -10.76 -16.69
C ARG A 766 -16.21 -12.27 -16.43
N ARG A 767 -17.18 -12.70 -15.61
CA ARG A 767 -17.38 -14.09 -15.20
C ARG A 767 -18.20 -14.93 -16.20
N GLY A 768 -18.83 -14.32 -17.22
CA GLY A 768 -19.75 -15.00 -18.15
C GLY A 768 -19.25 -15.18 -19.60
N GLY A 769 -19.67 -16.27 -20.26
CA GLY A 769 -19.59 -16.45 -21.73
C GLY A 769 -18.22 -16.83 -22.31
N LEU A 770 -18.18 -17.56 -23.44
CA LEU A 770 -16.92 -17.88 -24.12
C LEU A 770 -16.31 -16.63 -24.80
N PRO A 771 -14.97 -16.55 -24.91
CA PRO A 771 -14.32 -15.46 -25.64
C PRO A 771 -14.88 -15.29 -27.06
N SER A 772 -15.21 -14.04 -27.40
CA SER A 772 -15.65 -13.63 -28.75
C SER A 772 -14.49 -13.10 -29.61
N PHE A 773 -13.32 -12.87 -29.00
CA PHE A 773 -12.11 -12.35 -29.62
C PHE A 773 -10.93 -13.28 -29.28
N THR A 774 -9.89 -13.27 -30.11
CA THR A 774 -8.59 -13.91 -29.84
C THR A 774 -8.01 -13.41 -28.51
N PRO A 775 -7.06 -14.13 -27.89
CA PRO A 775 -6.37 -13.64 -26.70
C PRO A 775 -5.73 -12.28 -27.02
N ARG A 776 -5.83 -11.35 -26.06
CA ARG A 776 -5.28 -10.01 -26.27
C ARG A 776 -3.76 -10.00 -26.15
N HIS A 777 -3.20 -10.91 -25.36
CA HIS A 777 -1.76 -11.05 -25.19
C HIS A 777 -1.37 -12.50 -25.43
N VAL A 778 -0.40 -12.73 -26.30
CA VAL A 778 0.13 -14.07 -26.57
C VAL A 778 1.63 -14.11 -26.28
N GLN A 779 2.05 -15.03 -25.41
CA GLN A 779 3.45 -15.37 -25.24
C GLN A 779 3.83 -16.48 -26.20
N ILE A 780 4.83 -16.25 -27.03
CA ILE A 780 5.26 -17.18 -28.09
C ILE A 780 6.73 -17.55 -27.86
N GLU A 781 6.96 -18.83 -27.63
CA GLU A 781 8.31 -19.40 -27.56
C GLU A 781 8.84 -19.65 -28.98
N LEU A 782 10.03 -19.12 -29.30
CA LEU A 782 10.65 -19.34 -30.61
C LEU A 782 11.53 -20.58 -30.65
N CYS A 783 12.23 -20.86 -29.55
CA CYS A 783 13.09 -22.02 -29.38
C CYS A 783 13.30 -22.29 -27.90
N THR A 784 13.83 -23.48 -27.59
CA THR A 784 14.25 -23.86 -26.23
C THR A 784 15.74 -23.60 -25.99
N GLY A 785 16.48 -23.11 -26.99
CA GLY A 785 17.90 -22.76 -26.84
C GLY A 785 18.08 -21.49 -26.02
N ARG A 786 18.96 -21.53 -25.03
CA ARG A 786 19.47 -20.36 -24.29
C ARG A 786 20.90 -20.64 -23.81
N LEU A 787 21.64 -19.60 -23.46
CA LEU A 787 22.97 -19.77 -22.87
C LEU A 787 22.88 -19.93 -21.34
N GLY A 788 21.93 -19.25 -20.70
CA GLY A 788 21.76 -19.33 -19.26
C GLY A 788 21.32 -20.70 -18.75
N SER A 789 22.10 -21.29 -17.83
CA SER A 789 21.81 -22.56 -17.15
C SER A 789 21.93 -22.48 -15.62
N GLY A 790 22.10 -21.28 -15.06
CA GLY A 790 22.25 -21.03 -13.63
C GLY A 790 20.94 -21.04 -12.84
N SER A 791 20.97 -20.47 -11.63
CA SER A 791 19.81 -20.50 -10.72
C SER A 791 18.57 -19.76 -11.25
N CYS A 792 18.72 -18.78 -12.14
CA CYS A 792 17.60 -18.07 -12.77
C CYS A 792 17.09 -18.75 -14.05
N SER A 793 17.73 -19.83 -14.50
CA SER A 793 17.32 -20.55 -15.71
C SER A 793 16.18 -21.54 -15.42
N PRO A 794 15.14 -21.62 -16.27
CA PRO A 794 14.13 -22.66 -16.20
C PRO A 794 14.71 -24.06 -16.50
N HIS A 795 15.88 -24.15 -17.16
CA HIS A 795 16.55 -25.43 -17.43
C HIS A 795 17.32 -25.99 -16.22
N ARG A 796 17.37 -25.29 -15.09
CA ARG A 796 18.07 -25.75 -13.87
C ARG A 796 17.55 -27.08 -13.31
N TYR A 797 16.32 -27.46 -13.66
CA TYR A 797 15.66 -28.70 -13.22
C TYR A 797 15.66 -29.81 -14.28
N GLY A 798 16.28 -29.57 -15.42
CA GLY A 798 16.28 -30.49 -16.55
C GLY A 798 16.19 -29.74 -17.88
N THR A 799 16.88 -30.27 -18.89
CA THR A 799 16.86 -29.70 -20.23
C THR A 799 15.56 -30.05 -20.93
N ILE A 800 14.76 -29.03 -21.26
CA ILE A 800 13.53 -29.17 -22.04
C ILE A 800 13.89 -28.87 -23.50
N GLN A 801 13.46 -29.74 -24.41
CA GLN A 801 13.75 -29.63 -25.84
C GLN A 801 12.46 -29.70 -26.64
N ARG A 802 12.31 -28.80 -27.61
CA ARG A 802 11.20 -28.77 -28.56
C ARG A 802 11.67 -28.38 -29.94
N ALA A 803 10.87 -28.71 -30.95
CA ALA A 803 11.10 -28.21 -32.29
C ALA A 803 11.02 -26.67 -32.30
N PRO A 804 11.96 -25.96 -32.96
CA PRO A 804 11.90 -24.51 -33.06
C PRO A 804 10.68 -24.04 -33.88
N MET A 805 10.26 -22.80 -33.63
CA MET A 805 9.16 -22.16 -34.31
C MET A 805 9.49 -21.98 -35.80
N THR A 806 8.65 -22.55 -36.68
CA THR A 806 8.83 -22.36 -38.12
C THR A 806 8.18 -21.07 -38.59
N GLU A 807 8.69 -20.49 -39.67
CA GLU A 807 8.09 -19.29 -40.27
C GLU A 807 6.63 -19.52 -40.70
N SER A 808 6.32 -20.68 -41.29
CA SER A 808 4.96 -21.02 -41.69
C SER A 808 4.00 -21.04 -40.50
N ARG A 809 4.41 -21.65 -39.38
CA ARG A 809 3.62 -21.69 -38.14
C ARG A 809 3.44 -20.29 -37.58
N PHE A 810 4.53 -19.53 -37.50
CA PHE A 810 4.50 -18.16 -36.97
C PHE A 810 3.56 -17.26 -37.79
N ARG A 811 3.67 -17.27 -39.12
CA ARG A 811 2.77 -16.50 -40.01
C ARG A 811 1.30 -16.86 -39.80
N ARG A 812 0.99 -18.15 -39.64
CA ARG A 812 -0.38 -18.59 -39.32
C ARG A 812 -0.87 -17.99 -38.00
N ILE A 813 -0.10 -18.16 -36.92
CA ILE A 813 -0.43 -17.60 -35.60
C ILE A 813 -0.68 -16.08 -35.70
N ILE A 814 0.24 -15.36 -36.32
CA ILE A 814 0.18 -13.90 -36.43
C ILE A 814 -1.03 -13.45 -37.27
N SER A 815 -1.34 -14.12 -38.39
CA SER A 815 -2.48 -13.77 -39.23
C SER A 815 -3.80 -13.85 -38.48
N GLU A 816 -4.01 -14.92 -37.68
CA GLU A 816 -5.22 -15.07 -36.88
C GLU A 816 -5.31 -14.05 -35.72
N LEU A 817 -4.16 -13.63 -35.18
CA LEU A 817 -4.11 -12.61 -34.13
C LEU A 817 -4.36 -11.20 -34.66
N ALA A 818 -3.89 -10.88 -35.86
CA ALA A 818 -4.05 -9.58 -36.49
C ALA A 818 -5.52 -9.19 -36.70
N ASP A 819 -6.40 -10.16 -36.98
CA ASP A 819 -7.84 -9.95 -37.13
C ASP A 819 -8.49 -9.29 -35.91
N GLY A 820 -7.92 -9.51 -34.72
CA GLY A 820 -8.40 -8.93 -33.46
C GLY A 820 -8.20 -7.41 -33.34
N ASN A 821 -7.24 -6.82 -34.07
CA ASN A 821 -6.85 -5.39 -34.03
C ASN A 821 -6.46 -4.82 -32.64
N ASP A 822 -6.37 -5.65 -31.60
CA ASP A 822 -5.94 -5.26 -30.24
C ASP A 822 -4.88 -6.21 -29.63
N SER A 823 -4.33 -7.11 -30.46
CA SER A 823 -3.42 -8.19 -30.06
C SER A 823 -2.00 -7.70 -29.80
N LEU A 824 -1.39 -8.21 -28.73
CA LEU A 824 -0.01 -8.00 -28.31
C LEU A 824 0.72 -9.33 -28.28
N ILE A 825 2.00 -9.34 -28.63
CA ILE A 825 2.84 -10.53 -28.50
C ILE A 825 4.05 -10.29 -27.61
N THR A 826 4.42 -11.32 -26.86
CA THR A 826 5.72 -11.41 -26.19
C THR A 826 6.48 -12.59 -26.76
N LEU A 827 7.62 -12.32 -27.39
CA LEU A 827 8.58 -13.33 -27.80
C LEU A 827 9.44 -13.65 -26.58
N GLY A 828 9.28 -14.86 -26.06
CA GLY A 828 9.90 -15.32 -24.81
C GLY A 828 9.36 -16.69 -24.44
N GLY A 829 9.96 -17.35 -23.47
CA GLY A 829 9.63 -18.72 -23.12
C GLY A 829 10.75 -19.32 -22.29
N ILE A 830 10.96 -20.63 -22.40
CA ILE A 830 12.06 -21.25 -21.67
C ILE A 830 13.42 -20.94 -22.30
N GLY A 831 13.47 -20.77 -23.62
CA GLY A 831 14.67 -20.37 -24.37
C GLY A 831 14.77 -18.87 -24.61
N ASP A 832 15.94 -18.42 -25.06
CA ASP A 832 16.21 -17.05 -25.48
C ASP A 832 15.83 -16.89 -26.97
N PRO A 833 14.84 -16.05 -27.32
CA PRO A 833 14.42 -15.78 -28.69
C PRO A 833 15.57 -15.44 -29.65
N LEU A 834 16.61 -14.73 -29.20
CA LEU A 834 17.74 -14.35 -30.05
C LEU A 834 18.61 -15.54 -30.48
N GLN A 835 18.45 -16.71 -29.87
CA GLN A 835 19.08 -17.95 -30.34
C GLN A 835 18.35 -18.56 -31.55
N HIS A 836 17.15 -18.08 -31.87
CA HIS A 836 16.45 -18.49 -33.09
C HIS A 836 16.93 -17.66 -34.29
N PRO A 837 17.42 -18.29 -35.38
CA PRO A 837 17.99 -17.57 -36.51
C PRO A 837 17.00 -16.62 -37.21
N GLY A 838 15.71 -16.94 -37.18
CA GLY A 838 14.63 -16.10 -37.73
C GLY A 838 14.03 -15.07 -36.76
N CYS A 839 14.62 -14.82 -35.59
CA CYS A 839 14.01 -13.96 -34.56
C CYS A 839 13.66 -12.55 -35.07
N LEU A 840 14.61 -11.88 -35.74
CA LEU A 840 14.37 -10.51 -36.24
C LEU A 840 13.31 -10.49 -37.35
N ASP A 841 13.24 -11.54 -38.17
CA ASP A 841 12.23 -11.66 -39.22
C ASP A 841 10.84 -11.91 -38.63
N PHE A 842 10.72 -12.67 -37.55
CA PHE A 842 9.46 -12.84 -36.82
C PHE A 842 8.95 -11.53 -36.22
N ILE A 843 9.84 -10.67 -35.70
CA ILE A 843 9.45 -9.32 -35.25
C ILE A 843 8.87 -8.51 -36.40
N ARG A 844 9.55 -8.50 -37.56
CA ARG A 844 9.08 -7.80 -38.77
C ARG A 844 7.75 -8.35 -39.26
N ILE A 845 7.59 -9.67 -39.32
CA ILE A 845 6.35 -10.35 -39.73
C ILE A 845 5.18 -9.93 -38.82
N ALA A 846 5.37 -9.91 -37.50
CA ALA A 846 4.34 -9.49 -36.56
C ALA A 846 3.93 -8.03 -36.78
N ARG A 847 4.91 -7.13 -36.90
CA ARG A 847 4.67 -5.70 -37.17
C ARG A 847 3.93 -5.49 -38.48
N ASP A 848 4.40 -6.10 -39.56
CA ASP A 848 3.85 -5.92 -40.91
C ASP A 848 2.43 -6.50 -41.03
N ALA A 849 2.11 -7.52 -40.23
CA ALA A 849 0.75 -8.06 -40.11
C ALA A 849 -0.19 -7.16 -39.28
N GLY A 850 0.30 -6.10 -38.64
CA GLY A 850 -0.51 -5.16 -37.86
C GLY A 850 -0.73 -5.57 -36.39
N ILE A 851 0.15 -6.40 -35.81
CA ILE A 851 0.15 -6.63 -34.36
C ILE A 851 0.46 -5.31 -33.64
N MET A 852 -0.34 -4.97 -32.62
CA MET A 852 -0.32 -3.66 -31.97
C MET A 852 1.00 -3.38 -31.24
N GLY A 853 1.66 -4.42 -30.72
CA GLY A 853 2.91 -4.30 -29.99
C GLY A 853 3.67 -5.62 -29.88
N VAL A 854 4.98 -5.54 -30.04
CA VAL A 854 5.92 -6.66 -29.89
C VAL A 854 6.86 -6.39 -28.71
N HIS A 855 6.86 -7.30 -27.75
CA HIS A 855 7.78 -7.33 -26.62
C HIS A 855 8.74 -8.50 -26.77
N LEU A 856 10.04 -8.26 -26.65
CA LEU A 856 11.09 -9.29 -26.68
C LEU A 856 11.66 -9.47 -25.27
N ARG A 857 11.74 -10.70 -24.78
CA ARG A 857 12.51 -11.06 -23.57
C ARG A 857 13.76 -11.82 -23.97
N THR A 858 14.94 -11.37 -23.55
CA THR A 858 16.21 -11.97 -24.00
C THR A 858 17.33 -11.84 -22.95
N GLU A 859 18.32 -12.74 -23.01
CA GLU A 859 19.58 -12.62 -22.26
C GLU A 859 20.53 -11.56 -22.89
N LEU A 860 20.21 -11.08 -24.10
CA LEU A 860 21.01 -10.13 -24.89
C LEU A 860 22.48 -10.58 -25.07
N GLN A 861 22.71 -11.89 -25.02
CA GLN A 861 24.01 -12.53 -25.26
C GLN A 861 24.20 -12.80 -26.75
N CYS A 862 24.44 -11.74 -27.51
CA CYS A 862 24.57 -11.79 -28.96
C CYS A 862 25.68 -10.86 -29.48
N SER A 863 25.90 -10.84 -30.80
CA SER A 863 26.90 -9.96 -31.41
C SER A 863 26.42 -8.49 -31.38
N PRO A 864 27.34 -7.51 -31.25
CA PRO A 864 26.97 -6.09 -31.30
C PRO A 864 26.27 -5.68 -32.60
N THR A 865 26.54 -6.37 -33.72
CA THR A 865 25.83 -6.17 -34.98
C THR A 865 24.35 -6.53 -34.86
N LEU A 866 24.05 -7.68 -34.23
CA LEU A 866 22.67 -8.11 -34.02
C LEU A 866 21.92 -7.15 -33.09
N VAL A 867 22.59 -6.54 -32.10
CA VAL A 867 21.99 -5.53 -31.21
C VAL A 867 21.53 -4.30 -31.99
N LYS A 868 22.33 -3.83 -32.96
CA LYS A 868 21.96 -2.71 -33.83
C LYS A 868 20.78 -3.04 -34.73
N GLU A 869 20.84 -4.19 -35.40
CA GLU A 869 19.74 -4.66 -36.25
C GLU A 869 18.45 -4.85 -35.46
N LEU A 870 18.54 -5.35 -34.22
CA LEU A 870 17.40 -5.49 -33.30
C LEU A 870 16.74 -4.14 -33.02
N ALA A 871 17.53 -3.10 -32.74
CA ALA A 871 17.00 -1.74 -32.49
C ALA A 871 16.23 -1.18 -33.70
N GLU A 872 16.57 -1.61 -34.92
CA GLU A 872 15.95 -1.17 -36.18
C GLU A 872 14.74 -2.02 -36.59
N THR A 873 14.48 -3.17 -35.95
CA THR A 873 13.35 -4.06 -36.31
C THR A 873 11.97 -3.42 -36.10
N GLY A 874 11.87 -2.40 -35.25
CA GLY A 874 10.60 -1.83 -34.81
C GLY A 874 9.94 -2.59 -33.66
N VAL A 875 10.71 -3.40 -32.91
CA VAL A 875 10.28 -3.94 -31.62
C VAL A 875 9.93 -2.78 -30.67
N GLY A 876 8.84 -2.90 -29.90
CA GLY A 876 8.39 -1.82 -29.01
C GLY A 876 9.08 -1.84 -27.65
N VAL A 877 9.30 -3.03 -27.11
CA VAL A 877 9.90 -3.24 -25.78
C VAL A 877 10.90 -4.40 -25.82
N ILE A 878 12.07 -4.20 -25.23
CA ILE A 878 13.09 -5.23 -25.01
C ILE A 878 13.33 -5.35 -23.51
N SER A 879 12.91 -6.46 -22.93
CA SER A 879 13.27 -6.85 -21.58
C SER A 879 14.56 -7.67 -21.59
N VAL A 880 15.55 -7.24 -20.82
CA VAL A 880 16.86 -7.89 -20.74
C VAL A 880 17.00 -8.61 -19.41
N GLU A 881 17.14 -9.94 -19.46
CA GLU A 881 17.29 -10.82 -18.31
C GLU A 881 18.75 -10.77 -17.80
N LEU A 882 19.11 -9.67 -17.13
CA LEU A 882 20.45 -9.45 -16.60
C LEU A 882 20.74 -10.34 -15.39
N ASN A 883 19.78 -10.45 -14.47
CA ASN A 883 19.88 -11.26 -13.25
C ASN A 883 21.12 -11.00 -12.35
N ALA A 884 21.79 -9.85 -12.48
CA ALA A 884 22.95 -9.46 -11.67
C ALA A 884 23.30 -7.96 -11.83
N ASP A 885 24.06 -7.42 -10.88
CA ASP A 885 24.84 -6.16 -10.99
C ASP A 885 26.36 -6.40 -10.83
N SER A 886 26.79 -7.65 -10.58
CA SER A 886 28.19 -8.06 -10.49
C SER A 886 28.51 -9.28 -11.38
N PRO A 887 29.77 -9.44 -11.84
CA PRO A 887 30.21 -10.62 -12.58
C PRO A 887 30.01 -11.94 -11.81
N GLU A 888 30.27 -11.93 -10.51
CA GLU A 888 30.18 -13.11 -9.64
C GLU A 888 28.74 -13.59 -9.52
N THR A 889 27.81 -12.68 -9.24
CA THR A 889 26.37 -13.00 -9.20
C THR A 889 25.87 -13.44 -10.56
N TYR A 890 26.32 -12.80 -11.66
CA TYR A 890 25.94 -13.20 -13.01
C TYR A 890 26.35 -14.65 -13.31
N LEU A 891 27.57 -15.04 -12.96
CA LEU A 891 28.06 -16.40 -13.15
C LEU A 891 27.19 -17.43 -12.39
N GLN A 892 26.76 -17.11 -11.16
CA GLN A 892 25.89 -17.99 -10.37
C GLN A 892 24.44 -18.05 -10.92
N ALA A 893 23.87 -16.88 -11.23
CA ALA A 893 22.49 -16.74 -11.67
C ALA A 893 22.28 -17.26 -13.09
N MET A 894 23.22 -16.98 -14.00
CA MET A 894 23.15 -17.34 -15.42
C MET A 894 23.96 -18.60 -15.75
N GLY A 895 24.93 -19.01 -14.93
CA GLY A 895 25.68 -20.25 -15.13
C GLY A 895 26.85 -20.16 -16.13
N HIS A 896 27.16 -18.97 -16.64
CA HIS A 896 28.30 -18.73 -17.53
C HIS A 896 28.89 -17.32 -17.33
N ASP A 897 30.13 -17.12 -17.76
CA ASP A 897 30.78 -15.79 -17.75
C ASP A 897 30.33 -14.99 -18.99
N GLY A 898 29.40 -14.06 -18.79
CA GLY A 898 28.86 -13.22 -19.87
C GLY A 898 28.51 -11.80 -19.45
N TYR A 899 28.83 -11.40 -18.21
CA TYR A 899 28.39 -10.12 -17.65
C TYR A 899 28.94 -8.92 -18.45
N ALA A 900 30.22 -8.93 -18.81
CA ALA A 900 30.83 -7.86 -19.59
C ALA A 900 30.19 -7.71 -20.97
N THR A 901 29.87 -8.82 -21.64
CA THR A 901 29.23 -8.83 -22.96
C THR A 901 27.82 -8.24 -22.89
N VAL A 902 26.99 -8.67 -21.94
CA VAL A 902 25.62 -8.15 -21.84
C VAL A 902 25.62 -6.67 -21.46
N MET A 903 26.52 -6.22 -20.59
CA MET A 903 26.65 -4.80 -20.24
C MET A 903 27.08 -3.94 -21.44
N SER A 904 28.03 -4.43 -22.25
CA SER A 904 28.43 -3.74 -23.49
C SER A 904 27.28 -3.69 -24.51
N ASN A 905 26.53 -4.79 -24.65
CA ASN A 905 25.36 -4.85 -25.52
C ASN A 905 24.22 -3.94 -25.01
N MET A 906 24.03 -3.81 -23.70
CA MET A 906 23.10 -2.86 -23.10
C MET A 906 23.45 -1.42 -23.48
N GLU A 907 24.73 -1.03 -23.39
CA GLU A 907 25.19 0.30 -23.80
C GLU A 907 24.99 0.55 -25.31
N GLU A 908 25.27 -0.45 -26.14
CA GLU A 908 25.04 -0.36 -27.59
C GLU A 908 23.55 -0.24 -27.92
N LEU A 909 22.71 -1.02 -27.24
CA LEU A 909 21.26 -0.96 -27.40
C LEU A 909 20.73 0.41 -27.02
N ILE A 910 21.17 0.98 -25.88
CA ILE A 910 20.80 2.32 -25.43
C ILE A 910 21.16 3.38 -26.47
N ARG A 911 22.37 3.28 -27.06
CA ARG A 911 22.87 4.21 -28.09
C ARG A 911 22.14 4.08 -29.43
N SER A 912 21.69 2.88 -29.78
CA SER A 912 21.08 2.58 -31.08
C SER A 912 19.57 2.88 -31.16
N ARG A 913 18.93 3.26 -30.04
CA ARG A 913 17.49 3.58 -30.03
C ARG A 913 17.17 4.80 -30.86
N ARG A 914 15.99 4.79 -31.51
CA ARG A 914 15.43 5.98 -32.15
C ARG A 914 14.97 6.96 -31.07
N CYS A 915 15.68 8.07 -30.91
CA CYS A 915 15.27 9.16 -30.04
C CYS A 915 14.09 9.92 -30.68
N VAL A 916 12.97 10.01 -29.95
CA VAL A 916 11.78 10.73 -30.38
C VAL A 916 11.77 12.15 -29.81
N ARG A 917 12.09 12.31 -28.52
CA ARG A 917 12.19 13.64 -27.87
C ARG A 917 13.21 13.63 -26.73
N GLY A 918 13.98 14.72 -26.61
CA GLY A 918 15.03 14.89 -25.60
C GLY A 918 16.40 14.36 -26.01
N THR A 919 17.33 14.30 -25.05
CA THR A 919 18.70 13.80 -25.25
C THR A 919 19.15 12.93 -24.07
N GLY A 920 20.15 12.08 -24.31
CA GLY A 920 20.74 11.21 -23.30
C GLY A 920 19.81 10.10 -22.80
N PRO A 921 20.16 9.43 -21.67
CA PRO A 921 19.42 8.27 -21.15
C PRO A 921 17.98 8.56 -20.72
N GLY A 922 17.67 9.83 -20.40
CA GLY A 922 16.32 10.30 -20.05
C GLY A 922 15.43 10.60 -21.26
N ALA A 923 15.95 10.52 -22.48
CA ALA A 923 15.18 10.77 -23.69
C ALA A 923 14.02 9.79 -23.84
N LEU A 924 12.93 10.27 -24.42
CA LEU A 924 11.82 9.45 -24.88
C LEU A 924 12.26 8.79 -26.19
N ALA A 925 12.53 7.49 -26.15
CA ALA A 925 13.13 6.73 -27.24
C ALA A 925 12.58 5.31 -27.33
N LEU A 926 12.57 4.76 -28.55
CA LEU A 926 12.15 3.37 -28.82
C LEU A 926 13.30 2.53 -29.38
N PRO A 927 13.36 1.22 -29.06
CA PRO A 927 12.49 0.50 -28.11
C PRO A 927 12.65 0.94 -26.66
N TRP A 928 11.64 0.68 -25.83
CA TRP A 928 11.82 0.70 -24.38
C TRP A 928 12.75 -0.44 -23.97
N ILE A 929 13.77 -0.13 -23.16
CA ILE A 929 14.68 -1.13 -22.60
C ILE A 929 14.30 -1.34 -21.14
N VAL A 930 14.06 -2.58 -20.75
CA VAL A 930 13.61 -2.97 -19.40
C VAL A 930 14.61 -3.97 -18.81
N PRO A 931 15.59 -3.51 -18.03
CA PRO A 931 16.49 -4.40 -17.28
C PRO A 931 15.71 -5.21 -16.24
N ARG A 932 15.96 -6.52 -16.17
CA ARG A 932 15.30 -7.43 -15.22
C ARG A 932 16.29 -8.17 -14.33
N ILE A 933 15.95 -8.26 -13.05
CA ILE A 933 16.61 -9.15 -12.08
C ILE A 933 15.54 -10.04 -11.44
N GLN A 934 15.72 -11.35 -11.48
CA GLN A 934 14.87 -12.27 -10.74
C GLN A 934 15.31 -12.30 -9.28
N ARG A 935 14.38 -12.11 -8.35
CA ARG A 935 14.60 -12.24 -6.91
C ARG A 935 14.78 -13.72 -6.54
N CYS A 936 16.00 -14.13 -6.26
CA CYS A 936 16.33 -15.43 -5.68
C CYS A 936 17.54 -15.30 -4.74
N PHE A 937 17.96 -16.40 -4.12
CA PHE A 937 19.01 -16.38 -3.11
C PHE A 937 20.33 -15.81 -3.64
N GLU A 938 20.72 -16.18 -4.87
CA GLU A 938 21.98 -15.77 -5.50
C GLU A 938 21.99 -14.29 -5.88
N THR A 939 20.85 -13.73 -6.28
CA THR A 939 20.75 -12.36 -6.82
C THR A 939 20.37 -11.31 -5.79
N TYR A 940 20.02 -11.72 -4.57
CA TYR A 940 19.41 -10.84 -3.57
C TYR A 940 20.28 -9.61 -3.22
N GLU A 941 21.58 -9.81 -2.98
CA GLU A 941 22.51 -8.72 -2.63
C GLU A 941 22.70 -7.71 -3.79
N ASP A 942 22.48 -8.15 -5.03
CA ASP A 942 22.57 -7.30 -6.23
C ASP A 942 21.30 -6.49 -6.49
N ILE A 943 20.16 -6.78 -5.82
CA ILE A 943 18.88 -6.09 -6.07
C ILE A 943 19.01 -4.58 -5.87
N GLU A 944 19.63 -4.12 -4.77
CA GLU A 944 19.78 -2.70 -4.47
C GLU A 944 20.63 -1.96 -5.50
N PRO A 945 21.90 -2.36 -5.77
CA PRO A 945 22.71 -1.68 -6.76
C PRO A 945 22.13 -1.77 -8.18
N PHE A 946 21.56 -2.92 -8.56
CA PHE A 946 20.84 -3.09 -9.82
C PHE A 946 19.69 -2.09 -9.96
N PHE A 947 18.80 -2.05 -8.97
CA PHE A 947 17.61 -1.21 -9.00
C PHE A 947 17.99 0.27 -9.06
N GLU A 948 18.97 0.70 -8.27
CA GLU A 948 19.47 2.08 -8.32
C GLU A 948 20.06 2.46 -9.67
N ARG A 949 20.96 1.63 -10.21
CA ARG A 949 21.62 1.91 -11.49
C ARG A 949 20.58 2.11 -12.58
N TRP A 950 19.68 1.15 -12.73
CA TRP A 950 18.75 1.14 -13.84
C TRP A 950 17.57 2.09 -13.65
N GLN A 951 17.18 2.42 -12.40
CA GLN A 951 16.22 3.49 -12.14
C GLN A 951 16.80 4.87 -12.52
N ARG A 952 18.09 5.13 -12.23
CA ARG A 952 18.75 6.37 -12.62
C ARG A 952 18.97 6.46 -14.14
N VAL A 953 19.50 5.41 -14.75
CA VAL A 953 19.86 5.42 -16.17
C VAL A 953 18.60 5.41 -17.05
N LEU A 954 17.72 4.42 -16.90
CA LEU A 954 16.57 4.21 -17.79
C LEU A 954 15.22 4.51 -17.14
N GLY A 955 15.11 4.40 -15.81
CA GLY A 955 13.83 4.51 -15.09
C GLY A 955 12.94 3.27 -15.22
N THR A 956 13.49 2.16 -15.69
CA THR A 956 12.72 0.95 -16.08
C THR A 956 13.21 -0.38 -15.47
N PRO A 957 13.86 -0.43 -14.28
CA PRO A 957 14.18 -1.70 -13.66
C PRO A 957 12.91 -2.48 -13.29
N VAL A 958 13.00 -3.80 -13.41
CA VAL A 958 12.00 -4.73 -12.90
C VAL A 958 12.67 -5.79 -12.04
N ILE A 959 12.07 -6.05 -10.88
CA ILE A 959 12.46 -7.14 -9.98
C ILE A 959 11.40 -8.23 -10.14
N ASP A 960 11.74 -9.32 -10.80
CA ASP A 960 10.80 -10.43 -11.00
C ASP A 960 10.76 -11.33 -9.75
N PRO A 961 9.61 -11.91 -9.39
CA PRO A 961 9.57 -12.95 -8.36
C PRO A 961 10.31 -14.20 -8.84
N GLN A 962 10.64 -15.12 -7.91
CA GLN A 962 11.24 -16.40 -8.28
C GLN A 962 10.24 -17.26 -9.08
N ILE A 963 10.67 -17.86 -10.19
CA ILE A 963 9.85 -18.83 -10.93
C ILE A 963 9.61 -20.05 -10.04
N ALA A 964 8.34 -20.35 -9.72
CA ALA A 964 7.95 -21.64 -9.17
C ALA A 964 7.88 -22.65 -10.32
N ILE A 965 8.78 -23.63 -10.34
CA ILE A 965 8.80 -24.71 -11.34
C ILE A 965 8.31 -25.98 -10.64
N ASP A 966 7.44 -26.73 -11.30
CA ASP A 966 6.96 -28.03 -10.83
C ASP A 966 8.13 -29.01 -10.68
N SER A 967 8.71 -29.10 -9.48
CA SER A 967 9.59 -30.21 -9.10
C SER A 967 8.96 -30.97 -7.93
N PRO A 968 8.87 -32.30 -7.97
CA PRO A 968 8.34 -33.13 -6.88
C PRO A 968 9.09 -33.02 -5.55
N ASP A 969 10.31 -32.47 -5.55
CA ASP A 969 11.16 -32.31 -4.36
C ASP A 969 10.87 -30.98 -3.62
N ASP A 970 9.59 -30.76 -3.33
CA ASP A 970 9.00 -29.59 -2.66
C ASP A 970 9.40 -29.47 -1.16
N GLU A 971 10.56 -30.00 -0.76
CA GLU A 971 11.17 -29.74 0.56
C GLU A 971 12.10 -28.51 0.56
N ALA A 972 12.51 -28.00 -0.60
CA ALA A 972 13.19 -26.72 -0.69
C ALA A 972 12.18 -25.58 -0.92
N LYS A 973 11.32 -25.31 0.07
CA LYS A 973 10.64 -23.99 0.16
C LYS A 973 11.69 -22.93 -0.14
N SER A 974 11.37 -21.98 -1.04
CA SER A 974 12.31 -20.91 -1.41
C SER A 974 13.00 -20.37 -0.15
N ARG A 975 14.33 -20.24 -0.18
CA ARG A 975 15.09 -19.67 0.95
C ARG A 975 14.61 -18.25 1.27
N LEU A 976 14.03 -17.57 0.28
CA LEU A 976 13.47 -16.25 0.42
C LEU A 976 11.97 -16.31 0.73
N ALA A 977 11.47 -15.30 1.44
CA ALA A 977 10.03 -15.14 1.69
C ALA A 977 9.22 -15.06 0.38
N ASP A 978 7.95 -15.46 0.41
CA ASP A 978 7.10 -15.48 -0.77
C ASP A 978 6.89 -14.07 -1.35
N ALA A 979 7.04 -13.95 -2.65
CA ALA A 979 6.80 -12.73 -3.43
C ALA A 979 5.88 -13.02 -4.63
N SER A 980 5.02 -14.05 -4.51
CA SER A 980 4.06 -14.43 -5.54
C SER A 980 3.04 -13.33 -5.80
N ASN A 981 2.57 -13.24 -7.04
CA ASN A 981 1.57 -12.25 -7.43
C ASN A 981 0.24 -12.48 -6.66
N PRO A 982 -0.50 -11.43 -6.26
CA PRO A 982 -1.83 -11.59 -5.68
C PRO A 982 -2.77 -12.39 -6.59
N GLU A 983 -3.59 -13.27 -6.01
CA GLU A 983 -4.49 -14.17 -6.75
C GLU A 983 -5.39 -13.43 -7.74
N ARG A 984 -5.94 -12.28 -7.33
CA ARG A 984 -6.80 -11.45 -8.18
C ARG A 984 -6.08 -11.01 -9.46
N SER A 985 -4.82 -10.60 -9.34
CA SER A 985 -3.98 -10.21 -10.47
C SER A 985 -3.67 -11.39 -11.38
N MET A 986 -3.26 -12.53 -10.81
CA MET A 986 -2.98 -13.75 -11.58
C MET A 986 -4.21 -14.20 -12.39
N ILE A 987 -5.38 -14.25 -11.73
CA ILE A 987 -6.65 -14.57 -12.38
C ILE A 987 -6.95 -13.59 -13.53
N SER A 988 -6.74 -12.30 -13.31
CA SER A 988 -6.97 -11.26 -14.33
C SER A 988 -6.15 -11.46 -15.58
N GLU A 989 -4.89 -11.83 -15.41
CA GLU A 989 -3.97 -12.01 -16.50
C GLU A 989 -4.19 -13.35 -17.21
N CYS A 990 -4.47 -14.43 -16.47
CA CYS A 990 -4.88 -15.72 -17.01
C CYS A 990 -6.16 -15.65 -17.88
N PHE A 991 -7.02 -14.66 -17.72
CA PHE A 991 -8.19 -14.49 -18.60
C PHE A 991 -7.93 -13.62 -19.85
N ARG A 992 -6.68 -13.18 -20.05
CA ARG A 992 -6.25 -12.33 -21.17
C ARG A 992 -5.09 -12.95 -21.97
N ARG A 993 -4.20 -13.68 -21.29
CA ARG A 993 -2.94 -14.18 -21.83
C ARG A 993 -3.00 -15.67 -22.19
N MET A 994 -2.42 -15.99 -23.35
CA MET A 994 -2.24 -17.35 -23.85
C MET A 994 -0.76 -17.61 -24.14
N THR A 995 -0.29 -18.83 -23.88
CA THR A 995 1.09 -19.26 -24.19
C THR A 995 1.07 -20.24 -25.35
N ILE A 996 2.04 -20.15 -26.25
CA ILE A 996 2.26 -21.07 -27.37
C ILE A 996 3.73 -21.51 -27.35
N HIS A 997 3.97 -22.81 -27.22
CA HIS A 997 5.31 -23.40 -27.27
C HIS A 997 5.87 -23.41 -28.70
N SER A 998 7.20 -23.55 -28.84
CA SER A 998 7.86 -23.45 -30.15
C SER A 998 7.41 -24.52 -31.16
N ASP A 999 6.97 -25.68 -30.67
CA ASP A 999 6.41 -26.78 -31.44
C ASP A 999 4.90 -26.64 -31.74
N GLY A 1000 4.29 -25.53 -31.33
CA GLY A 1000 2.90 -25.19 -31.60
C GLY A 1000 1.90 -25.67 -30.56
N TRP A 1001 2.32 -26.40 -29.51
CA TRP A 1001 1.42 -26.82 -28.44
C TRP A 1001 1.03 -25.67 -27.53
N VAL A 1002 -0.23 -25.68 -27.08
CA VAL A 1002 -0.80 -24.68 -26.18
C VAL A 1002 -1.04 -25.31 -24.80
N PRO A 1003 -0.27 -24.94 -23.77
CA PRO A 1003 -0.50 -25.42 -22.40
C PRO A 1003 -1.74 -24.77 -21.76
N THR A 1004 -2.33 -25.43 -20.77
CA THR A 1004 -3.43 -24.87 -19.97
C THR A 1004 -2.96 -23.79 -19.00
N SER A 1005 -1.77 -23.98 -18.41
CA SER A 1005 -1.07 -23.04 -17.55
C SER A 1005 0.21 -22.54 -18.22
N GLU A 1006 0.54 -21.27 -18.05
CA GLU A 1006 1.85 -20.77 -18.48
C GLU A 1006 3.01 -21.33 -17.66
N LEU A 1007 2.73 -21.91 -16.49
CA LEU A 1007 3.71 -22.58 -15.64
C LEU A 1007 4.00 -24.02 -16.08
N ASP A 1008 3.23 -24.59 -17.03
CA ASP A 1008 3.49 -25.94 -17.56
C ASP A 1008 4.61 -25.91 -18.59
N LEU A 1009 5.82 -25.63 -18.10
CA LEU A 1009 7.02 -25.47 -18.91
C LEU A 1009 7.42 -26.76 -19.64
N ASN A 1010 6.92 -27.92 -19.24
CA ASN A 1010 7.15 -29.20 -19.92
C ASN A 1010 6.15 -29.45 -21.05
N GLY A 1011 5.00 -28.78 -21.04
CA GLY A 1011 3.90 -29.04 -21.99
C GLY A 1011 3.21 -30.37 -21.72
N SER A 1012 3.11 -30.76 -20.46
CA SER A 1012 2.47 -32.01 -20.02
C SER A 1012 0.94 -31.95 -20.05
N ARG A 1013 0.37 -30.75 -20.03
CA ARG A 1013 -1.07 -30.44 -19.96
C ARG A 1013 -1.42 -29.41 -21.03
N THR A 1014 -1.66 -29.88 -22.24
CA THR A 1014 -1.98 -29.04 -23.40
C THR A 1014 -3.43 -29.17 -23.84
N VAL A 1015 -3.98 -28.12 -24.47
CA VAL A 1015 -5.37 -28.11 -25.00
C VAL A 1015 -5.47 -28.41 -26.50
N GLY A 1016 -4.32 -28.46 -27.18
CA GLY A 1016 -4.19 -28.71 -28.62
C GLY A 1016 -2.98 -28.01 -29.24
N ASN A 1017 -2.85 -28.15 -30.56
CA ASN A 1017 -1.75 -27.58 -31.35
C ASN A 1017 -2.27 -26.58 -32.39
N VAL A 1018 -1.55 -25.47 -32.56
CA VAL A 1018 -1.89 -24.40 -33.53
C VAL A 1018 -1.81 -24.84 -34.99
N ASP A 1019 -1.12 -25.94 -35.29
CA ASP A 1019 -1.06 -26.52 -36.63
C ASP A 1019 -2.38 -27.25 -36.99
N GLU A 1020 -3.19 -27.64 -36.00
CA GLU A 1020 -4.41 -28.42 -36.20
C GLU A 1020 -5.70 -27.64 -35.93
N SER A 1021 -5.65 -26.63 -35.06
CA SER A 1021 -6.82 -25.85 -34.62
C SER A 1021 -6.57 -24.35 -34.75
N SER A 1022 -7.64 -23.56 -34.84
CA SER A 1022 -7.53 -22.10 -34.82
C SER A 1022 -7.15 -21.58 -33.43
N ILE A 1023 -6.51 -20.41 -33.38
CA ILE A 1023 -6.17 -19.70 -32.13
C ILE A 1023 -7.44 -19.42 -31.31
N MET A 1024 -8.54 -19.02 -31.96
CA MET A 1024 -9.81 -18.79 -31.27
C MET A 1024 -10.34 -20.05 -30.58
N GLU A 1025 -10.26 -21.20 -31.25
CA GLU A 1025 -10.73 -22.47 -30.69
C GLU A 1025 -9.87 -22.91 -29.51
N LEU A 1026 -8.54 -22.89 -29.67
CA LEU A 1026 -7.61 -23.21 -28.59
C LEU A 1026 -7.79 -22.27 -27.40
N TRP A 1027 -7.97 -20.98 -27.65
CA TRP A 1027 -8.24 -19.99 -26.61
C TRP A 1027 -9.52 -20.27 -25.83
N ARG A 1028 -10.60 -20.68 -26.51
CA ARG A 1028 -11.85 -21.10 -25.85
C ARG A 1028 -11.63 -22.31 -24.96
N ARG A 1029 -10.83 -23.29 -25.40
CA ARG A 1029 -10.48 -24.48 -24.60
C ARG A 1029 -9.67 -24.10 -23.35
N VAL A 1030 -8.66 -23.23 -23.48
CA VAL A 1030 -7.88 -22.70 -22.35
C VAL A 1030 -8.80 -22.02 -21.33
N ILE A 1031 -9.69 -21.13 -21.78
CA ILE A 1031 -10.62 -20.42 -20.88
C ILE A 1031 -11.63 -21.35 -20.21
N GLN A 1032 -12.10 -22.38 -20.90
CA GLN A 1032 -12.97 -23.40 -20.31
C GLN A 1032 -12.26 -24.18 -19.19
N ASP A 1033 -11.03 -24.61 -19.43
CA ASP A 1033 -10.21 -25.32 -18.44
C ASP A 1033 -9.92 -24.45 -17.21
N ARG A 1034 -9.44 -23.22 -17.40
CA ARG A 1034 -9.20 -22.26 -16.30
C ARG A 1034 -10.45 -21.95 -15.49
N ARG A 1035 -11.62 -21.84 -16.14
CA ARG A 1035 -12.90 -21.65 -15.42
C ARG A 1035 -13.34 -22.88 -14.65
N ARG A 1036 -13.05 -24.08 -15.17
CA ARG A 1036 -13.31 -25.32 -14.45
C ARG A 1036 -12.44 -25.38 -13.20
N ALA A 1037 -11.14 -25.15 -13.34
CA ALA A 1037 -10.20 -25.08 -12.22
C ALA A 1037 -10.63 -24.03 -11.17
N LEU A 1038 -11.05 -22.83 -11.59
CA LEU A 1038 -11.56 -21.81 -10.66
C LEU A 1038 -12.80 -22.27 -9.87
N ARG A 1039 -13.68 -23.09 -10.47
CA ARG A 1039 -14.88 -23.60 -9.80
C ARG A 1039 -14.60 -24.80 -8.89
N GLU A 1040 -13.70 -25.68 -9.31
CA GLU A 1040 -13.40 -26.95 -8.64
C GLU A 1040 -12.35 -26.79 -7.55
N ASP A 1041 -11.26 -26.08 -7.85
CA ASP A 1041 -10.06 -25.96 -7.02
C ASP A 1041 -9.90 -24.55 -6.39
N GLY A 1042 -10.74 -23.60 -6.79
CA GLY A 1042 -10.74 -22.22 -6.29
C GLY A 1042 -9.64 -21.31 -6.88
N PRO A 1043 -9.46 -20.09 -6.34
CA PRO A 1043 -8.50 -19.10 -6.83
C PRO A 1043 -7.03 -19.55 -6.85
N GLY A 1044 -6.64 -20.46 -5.94
CA GLY A 1044 -5.27 -20.97 -5.82
C GLY A 1044 -4.89 -22.07 -6.81
N ALA A 1045 -5.81 -22.44 -7.72
CA ALA A 1045 -5.62 -23.50 -8.70
C ALA A 1045 -4.39 -23.26 -9.59
N TYR A 1046 -3.67 -24.34 -9.93
CA TYR A 1046 -2.43 -24.28 -10.71
C TYR A 1046 -2.58 -23.56 -12.07
N GLN A 1047 -3.70 -23.76 -12.74
CA GLN A 1047 -4.03 -23.18 -14.05
C GLN A 1047 -4.27 -21.67 -14.01
N LEU A 1048 -4.47 -21.12 -12.81
CA LEU A 1048 -4.73 -19.70 -12.56
C LEU A 1048 -3.50 -18.95 -12.07
N ARG A 1049 -2.39 -19.65 -11.81
CA ARG A 1049 -1.13 -19.03 -11.37
C ARG A 1049 -0.38 -18.47 -12.57
N THR A 1050 0.27 -17.33 -12.37
CA THR A 1050 1.11 -16.69 -13.38
C THR A 1050 2.50 -16.38 -12.83
N TYR A 1051 3.51 -16.43 -13.71
CA TYR A 1051 4.87 -15.99 -13.35
C TYR A 1051 4.94 -14.46 -13.21
N GLN A 1052 4.29 -13.74 -14.12
CA GLN A 1052 4.19 -12.28 -14.10
C GLN A 1052 2.71 -11.84 -14.11
N PRO A 1053 2.37 -10.73 -13.42
CA PRO A 1053 1.00 -10.22 -13.40
C PRO A 1053 0.58 -9.56 -14.71
#